data_AF-E5C5M0-F1
#
_entry.id   AF-E5C5M0-F1
#
_cell.length_a   1.000
_cell.length_b   1.000
_cell.length_c   1.000
_cell.angle_alpha   90.00
_cell.angle_beta   90.00
_cell.angle_gamma   90.00
#
_symmetry.space_group_name_H-M   'P 1'
#
loop_
_entity.id
_entity.type
_entity.pdbx_description
1 polymer ?
#
loop_
_entity_poly.entity_id
_entity_poly.type
_entity_poly.pdbx_seq_one_letter_code
_entity_poly.pdbx_strand_id
1 'polypeptide(L)'
;MKKRQIPLFSHPRCLIFFSILGILILSSCVDDNETGTINSSPANVIQLSIPDAELVQVRSVATGKECMISNLQVLIYNDAHTAAPVYYQEGKSTQLSFLFGNGTASPTITLTDYIPQNGDRVYVLCNMTDRTSINETTSEDQLKNYSSQGQMKGFSSSQKEERTIPMYGWIEWNEAATSNVCLLTRCLAKIVVNANLEQLFPDKKVYWEWKNLNFSDFILDSDNQGDIYKGNINENGISEKHDLLSAITPIDESKGLVTSYYPLEYKHSIYALGKEVDKNKFSVDRAMLLLTVQNMDGSDKEYYRLDFWNKSTGAYWDILRNHSYNFNISKLKSKGYATTLEAIQNPGSNIEYSVTVSDNWSQGFASNGQYLLKTDRESIELLRGIEDPVVMVKIELQADDSGNANFDNVTTRRIRALGMDKKTLFPYSQMQMYYSIDNKTLIPIKKTTESNLSDSEVDLPVNSNKYWIYACVSNANLEFQGYLEITIGNIIKYIPIKAIEHSEANPIDESGPANSFITPITYGIYSFDATVIGNGVDGIVAETKNKPAWSGQLKDDLAMYHFKNAMGEDISVSKNVAVEPKSAKLIWQDKDNLISQVAFNSETNRVEFLSNGAGNGVIAVYDNSDPNAADANVLWSWHIWCTEQPDIIELGLPTNGEVYSGINYRIMDRDLGATTCTPDELTTRGMGYQWGRKDPFIGSASFESTESAPMYNVRGTDLFFEEIQKTKSIGTIEYAIRHPNVFIISNGAAYSGGDWLYYISPIYQSSSMTGNQYLWGNNPYSEYKMVNIKTMKTLYDPCPAGYKVSPPDVYGAFLKEKIIEGSVTDRLPSSDYHYGTMDGEKIYPPSFTKYGAYFYCGEGSMQRVYFTGNVRFGDTGFKGFQGMYYGGSLAGTLLHDDGNGGNDVVSFAFNIPSSFGFGCSFGSKEAHYWLDRSAAASIRCVRDE
;
A
#
# COMPACT_ATOMS: atom_id res chain seq x y z
N MET A 1 -56.82 -26.67 27.20
CA MET A 1 -56.27 -27.99 26.80
C MET A 1 -56.46 -28.21 25.30
N LYS A 2 -55.36 -28.52 24.61
CA LYS A 2 -55.18 -29.18 23.30
C LYS A 2 -56.33 -29.19 22.26
N LYS A 3 -56.12 -28.42 21.18
CA LYS A 3 -56.41 -28.72 19.76
C LYS A 3 -55.10 -28.39 18.99
N ARG A 4 -54.80 -28.89 17.79
CA ARG A 4 -55.56 -29.68 16.79
C ARG A 4 -54.56 -30.53 15.97
N GLN A 5 -55.03 -31.52 15.20
CA GLN A 5 -54.22 -32.20 14.18
C GLN A 5 -54.59 -31.73 12.75
N ILE A 6 -53.58 -31.79 11.89
CA ILE A 6 -53.52 -32.06 10.42
C ILE A 6 -54.53 -33.11 9.88
N PRO A 7 -54.61 -33.42 8.55
CA PRO A 7 -54.02 -32.79 7.33
C PRO A 7 -55.02 -32.63 6.13
N LEU A 8 -54.55 -32.27 4.91
CA LEU A 8 -54.67 -33.04 3.62
C LEU A 8 -54.97 -32.26 2.30
N PHE A 9 -54.31 -32.75 1.22
CA PHE A 9 -54.66 -32.77 -0.23
C PHE A 9 -54.99 -31.47 -1.04
N SER A 10 -54.80 -31.37 -2.38
CA SER A 10 -53.69 -31.76 -3.30
C SER A 10 -53.98 -31.47 -4.80
N HIS A 11 -52.99 -30.97 -5.56
CA HIS A 11 -52.70 -31.30 -7.00
C HIS A 11 -53.76 -30.93 -8.09
N PRO A 12 -53.53 -31.16 -9.43
CA PRO A 12 -52.29 -31.27 -10.23
C PRO A 12 -52.28 -30.60 -11.65
N ARG A 13 -51.09 -30.54 -12.31
CA ARG A 13 -50.83 -30.59 -13.80
C ARG A 13 -51.31 -29.40 -14.67
N CYS A 14 -50.81 -29.11 -15.90
CA CYS A 14 -49.76 -29.60 -16.83
C CYS A 14 -49.43 -28.42 -17.81
N LEU A 15 -48.47 -28.35 -18.75
CA LEU A 15 -47.33 -29.15 -19.32
C LEU A 15 -46.34 -28.11 -19.96
N ILE A 16 -45.11 -28.39 -20.42
CA ILE A 16 -44.72 -28.88 -21.77
C ILE A 16 -43.18 -29.14 -21.81
N PHE A 17 -42.78 -30.10 -22.66
CA PHE A 17 -41.44 -30.59 -23.08
C PHE A 17 -40.43 -29.51 -23.60
N PHE A 18 -39.13 -29.72 -23.88
CA PHE A 18 -38.22 -30.90 -24.09
C PHE A 18 -36.84 -30.66 -23.39
N SER A 19 -35.68 -31.08 -23.95
CA SER A 19 -34.95 -32.31 -23.56
C SER A 19 -33.54 -32.43 -24.20
N ILE A 20 -32.59 -33.04 -23.44
CA ILE A 20 -31.41 -33.86 -23.91
C ILE A 20 -30.12 -33.16 -24.43
N LEU A 21 -28.98 -33.67 -23.93
CA LEU A 21 -27.55 -33.46 -24.29
C LEU A 21 -26.96 -32.03 -24.22
N GLY A 22 -25.70 -31.79 -23.82
CA GLY A 22 -24.71 -32.67 -23.18
C GLY A 22 -23.38 -32.80 -23.93
N ILE A 23 -22.34 -32.13 -23.46
CA ILE A 23 -20.91 -32.42 -23.70
C ILE A 23 -20.17 -32.24 -22.36
N LEU A 24 -19.45 -33.28 -21.94
CA LEU A 24 -18.34 -33.21 -20.98
C LEU A 24 -17.06 -33.37 -21.78
N ILE A 25 -16.06 -32.51 -21.56
CA ILE A 25 -14.70 -32.74 -22.04
C ILE A 25 -13.80 -32.87 -20.81
N LEU A 26 -13.46 -34.13 -20.50
CA LEU A 26 -12.30 -34.45 -19.67
C LEU A 26 -11.13 -34.65 -20.64
N SER A 27 -10.08 -33.83 -20.51
CA SER A 27 -8.78 -34.05 -21.13
C SER A 27 -7.76 -34.34 -20.03
N SER A 28 -7.19 -35.53 -20.07
CA SER A 28 -6.30 -36.06 -19.02
C SER A 28 -4.82 -35.93 -19.38
N CYS A 29 -4.05 -35.32 -18.48
CA CYS A 29 -2.67 -35.71 -18.13
C CYS A 29 -2.70 -35.95 -16.60
N VAL A 30 -2.29 -37.08 -16.04
CA VAL A 30 -0.96 -37.73 -16.09
C VAL A 30 0.08 -36.84 -15.44
N ASP A 31 0.65 -37.35 -14.35
CA ASP A 31 1.64 -36.66 -13.52
C ASP A 31 2.97 -36.46 -14.25
N ASP A 32 3.59 -35.30 -14.02
CA ASP A 32 5.03 -35.21 -13.82
C ASP A 32 5.27 -34.23 -12.65
N ASN A 33 6.26 -34.52 -11.81
CA ASN A 33 6.61 -33.66 -10.67
C ASN A 33 7.52 -32.54 -11.13
N GLU A 34 7.31 -31.31 -10.66
CA GLU A 34 8.39 -30.54 -10.02
C GLU A 34 7.84 -29.36 -9.18
N THR A 35 8.59 -28.97 -8.14
CA THR A 35 8.17 -27.96 -7.16
C THR A 35 8.65 -26.57 -7.54
N GLY A 36 7.73 -25.65 -7.86
CA GLY A 36 8.05 -24.25 -8.20
C GLY A 36 7.80 -23.27 -7.04
N THR A 37 8.72 -22.32 -6.86
CA THR A 37 8.61 -21.20 -5.91
C THR A 37 7.55 -20.18 -6.33
N ILE A 38 6.81 -19.59 -5.39
CA ILE A 38 5.92 -18.46 -5.65
C ILE A 38 6.48 -17.23 -4.91
N ASN A 39 6.73 -16.15 -5.65
CA ASN A 39 7.13 -14.85 -5.13
C ASN A 39 6.67 -13.77 -6.12
N SER A 40 6.31 -12.58 -5.64
CA SER A 40 6.21 -11.31 -6.41
C SER A 40 5.50 -11.36 -7.78
N SER A 41 4.17 -11.18 -7.77
CA SER A 41 3.27 -11.17 -8.95
C SER A 41 3.18 -12.52 -9.69
N PRO A 42 2.10 -12.80 -10.45
CA PRO A 42 2.11 -13.95 -11.33
C PRO A 42 3.18 -13.74 -12.41
N ALA A 43 4.04 -14.75 -12.62
CA ALA A 43 5.29 -14.65 -13.38
C ALA A 43 5.12 -14.33 -14.89
N ASN A 44 3.89 -14.15 -15.35
CA ASN A 44 3.53 -13.68 -16.69
C ASN A 44 3.20 -12.17 -16.74
N VAL A 45 3.39 -11.39 -15.67
CA VAL A 45 3.07 -9.95 -15.66
C VAL A 45 4.31 -9.07 -15.81
N ILE A 46 4.28 -8.20 -16.82
CA ILE A 46 5.24 -7.11 -17.01
C ILE A 46 4.64 -5.85 -16.37
N GLN A 47 5.35 -5.25 -15.42
CA GLN A 47 5.00 -3.91 -14.95
C GLN A 47 5.58 -2.88 -15.92
N LEU A 48 4.79 -1.93 -16.39
CA LEU A 48 5.31 -0.79 -17.13
C LEU A 48 5.54 0.37 -16.17
N SER A 49 6.60 1.12 -16.41
CA SER A 49 6.71 2.50 -15.98
C SER A 49 6.69 3.36 -17.24
N ILE A 50 5.77 4.32 -17.31
CA ILE A 50 5.85 5.46 -18.24
C ILE A 50 6.47 6.59 -17.42
N PRO A 51 7.82 6.66 -17.32
CA PRO A 51 8.47 7.63 -16.48
C PRO A 51 8.22 9.04 -16.95
N ASP A 52 8.09 9.88 -15.95
CA ASP A 52 8.40 11.29 -16.04
C ASP A 52 9.85 11.40 -15.53
N ALA A 53 10.82 11.71 -16.41
CA ALA A 53 12.24 11.37 -16.21
C ALA A 53 13.03 12.40 -15.38
N GLU A 54 14.05 12.00 -14.61
CA GLU A 54 14.57 12.82 -13.50
C GLU A 54 15.18 14.19 -13.86
N LEU A 55 14.81 15.20 -13.07
CA LEU A 55 15.61 16.38 -12.69
C LEU A 55 16.40 17.14 -13.79
N VAL A 56 15.73 18.09 -14.45
CA VAL A 56 16.12 19.53 -14.39
C VAL A 56 14.98 20.46 -14.86
N GLN A 57 15.06 21.73 -14.41
CA GLN A 57 14.28 22.93 -14.74
C GLN A 57 12.99 22.86 -15.63
N VAL A 58 11.85 23.08 -14.94
CA VAL A 58 10.70 23.93 -15.36
C VAL A 58 9.71 23.41 -16.45
N ARG A 59 8.71 22.67 -15.94
CA ARG A 59 7.32 22.41 -16.41
C ARG A 59 7.07 21.87 -17.84
N SER A 60 6.55 20.65 -17.89
CA SER A 60 5.11 20.41 -18.15
C SER A 60 4.62 19.28 -17.23
N VAL A 61 3.36 18.82 -17.32
CA VAL A 61 2.92 17.57 -16.66
C VAL A 61 2.29 16.61 -17.69
N ALA A 62 2.47 15.30 -17.50
CA ALA A 62 1.84 14.25 -18.29
C ALA A 62 0.32 14.29 -18.09
N THR A 63 -0.43 14.66 -19.12
CA THR A 63 -1.88 14.43 -19.11
C THR A 63 -2.16 12.94 -19.33
N GLY A 64 -3.26 12.40 -18.79
CA GLY A 64 -3.61 10.98 -18.99
C GLY A 64 -3.66 10.57 -20.47
N LYS A 65 -3.99 11.51 -21.38
CA LYS A 65 -3.93 11.31 -22.85
C LYS A 65 -2.51 10.99 -23.36
N GLU A 66 -1.48 11.53 -22.75
CA GLU A 66 -0.07 11.32 -23.11
C GLU A 66 0.46 9.97 -22.60
N CYS A 67 -0.26 9.31 -21.69
CA CYS A 67 0.00 7.95 -21.21
C CYS A 67 -1.03 6.91 -21.74
N MET A 68 -1.93 7.29 -22.65
CA MET A 68 -2.89 6.36 -23.27
C MET A 68 -2.20 5.41 -24.24
N ILE A 69 -2.35 4.10 -24.00
CA ILE A 69 -1.95 3.02 -24.91
C ILE A 69 -3.19 2.58 -25.69
N SER A 70 -3.24 2.89 -26.98
CA SER A 70 -4.30 2.48 -27.92
C SER A 70 -3.94 1.23 -28.72
N ASN A 71 -2.66 0.88 -28.76
CA ASN A 71 -2.15 -0.33 -29.37
C ASN A 71 -0.80 -0.70 -28.75
N LEU A 72 -0.51 -1.98 -28.71
CA LEU A 72 0.56 -2.58 -27.92
C LEU A 72 1.09 -3.82 -28.66
N GLN A 73 2.40 -3.98 -28.74
CA GLN A 73 3.09 -5.18 -29.19
C GLN A 73 4.14 -5.55 -28.14
N VAL A 74 4.17 -6.82 -27.74
CA VAL A 74 5.23 -7.39 -26.90
C VAL A 74 5.95 -8.47 -27.69
N LEU A 75 7.28 -8.42 -27.70
CA LEU A 75 8.16 -9.41 -28.34
C LEU A 75 9.17 -9.90 -27.31
N ILE A 76 9.36 -11.21 -27.21
CA ILE A 76 10.32 -11.81 -26.26
C ILE A 76 11.32 -12.67 -27.04
N TYR A 77 12.61 -12.53 -26.75
CA TYR A 77 13.70 -13.30 -27.35
C TYR A 77 14.55 -13.95 -26.26
N ASN A 78 15.01 -15.17 -26.49
CA ASN A 78 15.86 -15.91 -25.55
C ASN A 78 17.36 -15.74 -25.85
N ASP A 79 18.22 -16.23 -24.96
CA ASP A 79 19.70 -16.23 -25.07
C ASP A 79 20.26 -16.83 -26.37
N ALA A 80 19.47 -17.61 -27.11
CA ALA A 80 19.87 -18.18 -28.39
C ALA A 80 19.76 -17.19 -29.56
N HIS A 81 19.18 -15.99 -29.34
CA HIS A 81 18.96 -14.92 -30.33
C HIS A 81 18.36 -15.45 -31.65
N THR A 82 17.26 -16.18 -31.53
CA THR A 82 16.55 -16.76 -32.68
C THR A 82 16.07 -15.70 -33.66
N ALA A 83 16.01 -16.06 -34.95
CA ALA A 83 15.60 -15.17 -36.05
C ALA A 83 14.10 -14.76 -36.03
N ALA A 84 13.38 -15.11 -34.97
CA ALA A 84 12.01 -14.74 -34.63
C ALA A 84 11.88 -14.77 -33.09
N PRO A 85 10.93 -14.05 -32.48
CA PRO A 85 10.71 -14.10 -31.04
C PRO A 85 10.23 -15.48 -30.58
N VAL A 86 10.52 -15.83 -29.32
CA VAL A 86 9.92 -16.97 -28.63
C VAL A 86 8.48 -16.70 -28.18
N TYR A 87 8.12 -15.42 -28.03
CA TYR A 87 6.75 -15.00 -27.72
C TYR A 87 6.37 -13.68 -28.41
N TYR A 88 5.14 -13.59 -28.91
CA TYR A 88 4.57 -12.39 -29.52
C TYR A 88 3.11 -12.18 -29.08
N GLN A 89 2.77 -10.97 -28.63
CA GLN A 89 1.41 -10.60 -28.24
C GLN A 89 1.08 -9.19 -28.72
N GLU A 90 -0.04 -9.03 -29.45
CA GLU A 90 -0.51 -7.75 -29.98
C GLU A 90 -1.91 -7.39 -29.48
N GLY A 91 -2.11 -6.13 -29.13
CA GLY A 91 -3.41 -5.56 -28.76
C GLY A 91 -3.70 -4.27 -29.50
N LYS A 92 -4.98 -4.06 -29.82
CA LYS A 92 -5.56 -2.86 -30.47
C LYS A 92 -6.70 -2.34 -29.58
N SER A 93 -7.18 -1.10 -29.74
CA SER A 93 -7.98 -0.36 -28.75
C SER A 93 -9.10 -1.12 -28.02
N THR A 94 -9.81 -2.04 -28.68
CA THR A 94 -10.92 -2.84 -28.12
C THR A 94 -10.54 -4.28 -27.73
N GLN A 95 -9.27 -4.64 -27.85
CA GLN A 95 -8.71 -5.98 -27.64
C GLN A 95 -7.57 -5.99 -26.59
N LEU A 96 -7.38 -4.88 -25.88
CA LEU A 96 -6.38 -4.71 -24.81
C LEU A 96 -6.87 -5.25 -23.46
N SER A 97 -7.54 -6.41 -23.44
CA SER A 97 -8.08 -7.03 -22.21
C SER A 97 -7.01 -7.53 -21.23
N PHE A 98 -5.76 -7.49 -21.66
CA PHE A 98 -4.55 -7.89 -20.93
C PHE A 98 -3.70 -6.68 -20.47
N LEU A 99 -4.20 -5.46 -20.66
CA LEU A 99 -3.55 -4.21 -20.25
C LEU A 99 -4.38 -3.54 -19.16
N PHE A 100 -3.84 -3.43 -17.96
CA PHE A 100 -4.47 -2.77 -16.82
C PHE A 100 -3.79 -1.42 -16.53
N GLY A 101 -4.51 -0.48 -15.91
CA GLY A 101 -3.97 0.87 -15.61
C GLY A 101 -3.71 1.76 -16.82
N ASN A 102 -4.35 1.51 -17.97
CA ASN A 102 -4.19 2.32 -19.18
C ASN A 102 -4.50 3.81 -18.93
N GLY A 103 -3.64 4.72 -19.42
CA GLY A 103 -3.73 6.17 -19.16
C GLY A 103 -3.11 6.62 -17.83
N THR A 104 -2.60 5.71 -16.99
CA THR A 104 -1.79 6.03 -15.81
C THR A 104 -0.28 6.01 -16.14
N ALA A 105 0.57 6.41 -15.19
CA ALA A 105 2.02 6.32 -15.33
C ALA A 105 2.59 4.90 -15.09
N SER A 106 1.79 3.96 -14.56
CA SER A 106 2.24 2.61 -14.20
C SER A 106 1.27 1.50 -14.64
N PRO A 107 0.95 1.37 -15.95
CA PRO A 107 0.14 0.25 -16.45
C PRO A 107 0.84 -1.11 -16.31
N THR A 108 0.08 -2.21 -16.38
CA THR A 108 0.63 -3.57 -16.36
C THR A 108 0.13 -4.39 -17.54
N ILE A 109 0.98 -5.27 -18.08
CA ILE A 109 0.67 -6.20 -19.17
C ILE A 109 0.66 -7.62 -18.60
N THR A 110 -0.40 -8.39 -18.85
CA THR A 110 -0.42 -9.84 -18.60
C THR A 110 -0.11 -10.60 -19.89
N LEU A 111 0.90 -11.47 -19.85
CA LEU A 111 1.28 -12.34 -20.95
C LEU A 111 0.33 -13.54 -21.02
N THR A 112 -0.14 -13.85 -22.23
CA THR A 112 -1.12 -14.94 -22.47
C THR A 112 -0.38 -16.26 -22.67
N ASP A 113 -0.58 -17.22 -21.76
CA ASP A 113 -0.03 -18.59 -21.83
C ASP A 113 1.52 -18.66 -21.94
N TYR A 114 2.24 -17.66 -21.42
CA TYR A 114 3.71 -17.60 -21.43
C TYR A 114 4.27 -16.98 -20.14
N ILE A 115 5.38 -17.54 -19.65
CA ILE A 115 6.15 -17.05 -18.50
C ILE A 115 7.60 -16.83 -18.99
N PRO A 116 8.13 -15.60 -19.00
CA PRO A 116 9.50 -15.36 -19.44
C PRO A 116 10.51 -16.01 -18.50
N GLN A 117 11.63 -16.45 -19.06
CA GLN A 117 12.71 -17.12 -18.34
C GLN A 117 13.83 -16.13 -18.01
N ASN A 118 14.62 -16.39 -16.97
CA ASN A 118 15.74 -15.54 -16.57
C ASN A 118 16.77 -15.40 -17.70
N GLY A 119 16.87 -14.20 -18.30
CA GLY A 119 17.68 -13.89 -19.48
C GLY A 119 16.84 -13.46 -20.71
N ASP A 120 15.54 -13.80 -20.75
CA ASP A 120 14.65 -13.42 -21.85
C ASP A 120 14.58 -11.88 -22.01
N ARG A 121 14.86 -11.38 -23.22
CA ARG A 121 14.72 -9.95 -23.55
C ARG A 121 13.29 -9.64 -23.96
N VAL A 122 12.59 -8.95 -23.08
CA VAL A 122 11.19 -8.52 -23.25
C VAL A 122 11.17 -7.11 -23.81
N TYR A 123 10.72 -6.95 -25.06
CA TYR A 123 10.52 -5.68 -25.73
C TYR A 123 9.04 -5.29 -25.73
N VAL A 124 8.74 -4.05 -25.36
CA VAL A 124 7.39 -3.49 -25.32
C VAL A 124 7.29 -2.27 -26.22
N LEU A 125 6.39 -2.31 -27.20
CA LEU A 125 6.11 -1.23 -28.13
C LEU A 125 4.67 -0.76 -27.98
N CYS A 126 4.47 0.53 -27.69
CA CYS A 126 3.16 1.15 -27.56
C CYS A 126 2.94 2.17 -28.68
N ASN A 127 1.72 2.22 -29.21
CA ASN A 127 1.25 3.27 -30.12
C ASN A 127 2.05 3.46 -31.43
N MET A 128 2.73 2.42 -31.92
CA MET A 128 3.56 2.51 -33.14
C MET A 128 2.72 2.72 -34.42
N THR A 129 3.26 3.53 -35.33
CA THR A 129 2.54 4.08 -36.49
C THR A 129 2.61 3.23 -37.76
N ASP A 130 3.69 2.48 -37.97
CA ASP A 130 3.67 1.30 -38.83
C ASP A 130 3.69 0.07 -37.93
N ARG A 131 2.80 -0.89 -38.21
CA ARG A 131 2.64 -2.16 -37.49
C ARG A 131 2.80 -3.37 -38.41
N THR A 132 3.03 -3.15 -39.71
CA THR A 132 3.12 -4.24 -40.69
C THR A 132 4.51 -4.84 -40.77
N SER A 133 5.53 -4.06 -40.38
CA SER A 133 6.95 -4.41 -40.37
C SER A 133 7.44 -5.07 -39.07
N ILE A 134 6.63 -5.08 -38.00
CA ILE A 134 6.92 -5.75 -36.72
C ILE A 134 5.80 -6.75 -36.42
N ASN A 135 6.15 -8.02 -36.27
CA ASN A 135 5.23 -9.16 -36.11
C ASN A 135 5.99 -10.39 -35.53
N GLU A 136 5.29 -11.53 -35.38
CA GLU A 136 5.78 -12.79 -34.82
C GLU A 136 6.96 -13.45 -35.59
N THR A 137 7.38 -12.91 -36.74
CA THR A 137 8.53 -13.39 -37.53
C THR A 137 9.72 -12.42 -37.55
N THR A 138 9.68 -11.35 -36.74
CA THR A 138 10.71 -10.29 -36.73
C THR A 138 11.91 -10.72 -35.88
N SER A 139 13.12 -10.81 -36.44
CA SER A 139 14.31 -11.12 -35.64
C SER A 139 14.66 -10.01 -34.64
N GLU A 140 15.41 -10.33 -33.59
CA GLU A 140 15.90 -9.32 -32.63
C GLU A 140 16.67 -8.22 -33.39
N ASP A 141 17.59 -8.58 -34.29
CA ASP A 141 18.31 -7.64 -35.15
C ASP A 141 17.39 -6.74 -36.00
N GLN A 142 16.29 -7.26 -36.54
CA GLN A 142 15.33 -6.47 -37.32
C GLN A 142 14.56 -5.48 -36.43
N LEU A 143 14.21 -5.89 -35.21
CA LEU A 143 13.58 -5.02 -34.22
C LEU A 143 14.56 -3.91 -33.77
N LYS A 144 15.80 -4.26 -33.41
CA LYS A 144 16.85 -3.31 -33.00
C LYS A 144 17.24 -2.31 -34.09
N ASN A 145 17.06 -2.68 -35.36
CA ASN A 145 17.30 -1.79 -36.52
C ASN A 145 15.99 -1.24 -37.13
N TYR A 146 14.86 -1.30 -36.40
CA TYR A 146 13.60 -0.75 -36.89
C TYR A 146 13.72 0.75 -37.16
N SER A 147 13.26 1.16 -38.35
CA SER A 147 13.18 2.55 -38.79
C SER A 147 11.76 2.86 -39.25
N SER A 148 11.24 4.05 -38.91
CA SER A 148 9.89 4.47 -39.27
C SER A 148 9.68 4.82 -40.75
N GLN A 149 10.73 4.89 -41.57
CA GLN A 149 10.68 5.15 -43.03
C GLN A 149 9.69 6.26 -43.44
N GLY A 150 9.77 7.42 -42.80
CA GLY A 150 8.89 8.58 -43.02
C GLY A 150 7.41 8.42 -42.63
N GLN A 151 7.02 7.30 -42.02
CA GLN A 151 5.63 7.04 -41.58
C GLN A 151 5.30 7.72 -40.25
N MET A 152 6.22 7.72 -39.29
CA MET A 152 6.06 8.47 -38.04
C MET A 152 6.27 9.96 -38.30
N LYS A 153 5.40 10.82 -37.74
CA LYS A 153 5.43 12.28 -37.92
C LYS A 153 4.97 12.98 -36.65
N GLY A 154 5.56 14.15 -36.39
CA GLY A 154 5.13 15.01 -35.29
C GLY A 154 3.71 15.55 -35.47
N PHE A 155 3.06 15.95 -34.37
CA PHE A 155 1.67 16.41 -34.38
C PHE A 155 1.37 17.44 -33.29
N SER A 156 0.25 18.17 -33.46
CA SER A 156 -0.24 19.15 -32.48
C SER A 156 -1.28 18.57 -31.53
N SER A 157 -1.43 19.14 -30.34
CA SER A 157 -2.41 18.72 -29.31
C SER A 157 -3.88 19.11 -29.63
N SER A 158 -4.28 19.14 -30.90
CA SER A 158 -5.62 19.57 -31.32
C SER A 158 -6.71 18.63 -30.79
N GLN A 159 -7.82 19.20 -30.33
CA GLN A 159 -8.95 18.45 -29.74
C GLN A 159 -9.71 17.56 -30.73
N LYS A 160 -9.47 17.69 -32.05
CA LYS A 160 -10.22 16.98 -33.10
C LYS A 160 -9.54 15.75 -33.69
N GLU A 161 -8.28 15.50 -33.35
CA GLU A 161 -7.56 14.28 -33.73
C GLU A 161 -7.11 13.52 -32.49
N GLU A 162 -7.71 12.35 -32.23
CA GLU A 162 -7.30 11.48 -31.14
C GLU A 162 -6.01 10.74 -31.50
N ARG A 163 -4.87 11.40 -31.26
CA ARG A 163 -3.53 10.81 -31.40
C ARG A 163 -2.93 10.45 -30.04
N THR A 164 -2.49 9.21 -29.91
CA THR A 164 -1.69 8.71 -28.79
C THR A 164 -0.19 8.81 -29.10
N ILE A 165 0.66 8.95 -28.07
CA ILE A 165 2.12 9.09 -28.24
C ILE A 165 2.77 7.71 -28.42
N PRO A 166 3.57 7.48 -29.48
CA PRO A 166 4.40 6.28 -29.61
C PRO A 166 5.43 6.19 -28.47
N MET A 167 5.56 5.01 -27.86
CA MET A 167 6.49 4.74 -26.77
C MET A 167 7.12 3.36 -26.94
N TYR A 168 8.33 3.16 -26.43
CA TYR A 168 9.00 1.85 -26.43
C TYR A 168 9.83 1.66 -25.17
N GLY A 169 10.02 0.41 -24.76
CA GLY A 169 10.94 0.02 -23.69
C GLY A 169 11.33 -1.44 -23.82
N TRP A 170 12.28 -1.85 -22.99
CA TRP A 170 12.67 -3.26 -22.88
C TRP A 170 13.28 -3.54 -21.52
N ILE A 171 13.34 -4.83 -21.17
CA ILE A 171 14.08 -5.38 -20.03
C ILE A 171 14.72 -6.71 -20.40
N GLU A 172 15.82 -7.04 -19.73
CA GLU A 172 16.28 -8.41 -19.58
C GLU A 172 15.57 -8.99 -18.36
N TRP A 173 14.80 -10.06 -18.54
CA TRP A 173 13.95 -10.62 -17.50
C TRP A 173 14.78 -11.31 -16.42
N ASN A 174 14.52 -10.97 -15.17
CA ASN A 174 15.26 -11.48 -14.02
C ASN A 174 14.29 -12.09 -13.01
N GLU A 175 14.36 -13.41 -12.83
CA GLU A 175 13.50 -14.15 -11.89
C GLU A 175 13.82 -13.86 -10.42
N ALA A 176 15.01 -13.33 -10.13
CA ALA A 176 15.45 -12.91 -8.80
C ALA A 176 15.22 -11.40 -8.54
N ALA A 177 14.63 -10.65 -9.48
CA ALA A 177 14.27 -9.25 -9.27
C ALA A 177 12.91 -9.11 -8.57
N THR A 178 12.80 -8.18 -7.61
CA THR A 178 11.57 -7.93 -6.85
C THR A 178 10.42 -7.37 -7.70
N SER A 179 10.72 -6.79 -8.85
CA SER A 179 9.76 -6.54 -9.94
C SER A 179 10.47 -6.34 -11.28
N ASN A 180 9.89 -6.90 -12.34
CA ASN A 180 10.37 -6.74 -13.72
C ASN A 180 9.68 -5.51 -14.36
N VAL A 181 10.24 -4.32 -14.12
CA VAL A 181 9.66 -3.04 -14.54
C VAL A 181 10.25 -2.55 -15.87
N CYS A 182 9.45 -2.58 -16.93
CA CYS A 182 9.81 -2.05 -18.25
C CYS A 182 9.59 -0.53 -18.35
N LEU A 183 10.70 0.19 -18.50
CA LEU A 183 10.75 1.65 -18.61
C LEU A 183 10.43 2.12 -20.04
N LEU A 184 9.32 2.82 -20.25
CA LEU A 184 8.83 3.27 -21.56
C LEU A 184 9.30 4.70 -21.91
N THR A 185 10.16 4.79 -22.93
CA THR A 185 10.62 6.04 -23.55
C THR A 185 9.63 6.51 -24.61
N ARG A 186 9.14 7.76 -24.52
CA ARG A 186 8.31 8.38 -25.58
C ARG A 186 9.16 8.68 -26.82
N CYS A 187 8.67 8.30 -28.01
CA CYS A 187 9.39 8.47 -29.29
C CYS A 187 9.42 9.93 -29.81
N LEU A 188 8.68 10.83 -29.16
CA LEU A 188 8.51 12.24 -29.53
C LEU A 188 8.96 13.13 -28.37
N ALA A 189 9.35 14.37 -28.68
CA ALA A 189 9.49 15.42 -27.67
C ALA A 189 8.12 16.08 -27.39
N LYS A 190 8.06 17.07 -26.50
CA LYS A 190 6.95 18.04 -26.38
C LYS A 190 7.50 19.45 -26.39
N ILE A 191 6.76 20.37 -27.01
CA ILE A 191 7.14 21.77 -27.15
C ILE A 191 5.94 22.62 -26.76
N VAL A 192 6.15 23.51 -25.77
CA VAL A 192 5.12 24.33 -25.11
C VAL A 192 5.55 25.79 -25.17
N VAL A 193 4.61 26.71 -25.41
CA VAL A 193 4.85 28.16 -25.39
C VAL A 193 3.99 28.79 -24.30
N ASN A 194 4.64 29.37 -23.30
CA ASN A 194 4.01 30.00 -22.14
C ASN A 194 4.32 31.50 -22.11
N ALA A 195 3.31 32.33 -21.93
CA ALA A 195 3.43 33.79 -21.91
C ALA A 195 2.28 34.43 -21.11
N ASN A 196 2.55 35.52 -20.39
CA ASN A 196 1.47 36.34 -19.81
C ASN A 196 0.93 37.31 -20.88
N LEU A 197 -0.03 36.83 -21.68
CA LEU A 197 -0.42 37.48 -22.93
C LEU A 197 -1.21 38.78 -22.71
N GLU A 198 -1.97 38.90 -21.62
CA GLU A 198 -2.61 40.17 -21.22
C GLU A 198 -1.58 41.25 -20.85
N GLN A 199 -0.48 40.87 -20.19
CA GLN A 199 0.58 41.78 -19.78
C GLN A 199 1.53 42.16 -20.94
N LEU A 200 1.80 41.21 -21.84
CA LEU A 200 2.77 41.39 -22.93
C LEU A 200 2.13 41.98 -24.20
N PHE A 201 0.89 41.62 -24.52
CA PHE A 201 0.21 41.99 -25.76
C PHE A 201 -1.29 42.33 -25.52
N PRO A 202 -1.61 43.35 -24.70
CA PRO A 202 -2.99 43.76 -24.46
C PRO A 202 -3.74 44.07 -25.78
N ASP A 203 -5.00 43.64 -25.85
CA ASP A 203 -5.92 43.80 -26.99
C ASP A 203 -5.42 43.22 -28.35
N LYS A 204 -4.46 42.29 -28.34
CA LYS A 204 -3.93 41.61 -29.53
C LYS A 204 -4.35 40.14 -29.61
N LYS A 205 -4.48 39.63 -30.84
CA LYS A 205 -4.47 38.19 -31.14
C LYS A 205 -3.01 37.73 -31.27
N VAL A 206 -2.67 36.61 -30.62
CA VAL A 206 -1.33 36.03 -30.63
C VAL A 206 -1.42 34.55 -31.02
N TYR A 207 -0.50 34.09 -31.88
CA TYR A 207 -0.39 32.71 -32.36
C TYR A 207 1.07 32.42 -32.72
N TRP A 208 1.42 31.17 -33.00
CA TRP A 208 2.80 30.81 -33.36
C TRP A 208 2.86 29.79 -34.49
N GLU A 209 3.90 29.91 -35.31
CA GLU A 209 4.10 29.03 -36.45
C GLU A 209 5.43 28.29 -36.34
N TRP A 210 5.44 26.99 -36.66
CA TRP A 210 6.68 26.31 -36.97
C TRP A 210 7.25 26.86 -38.29
N LYS A 211 8.56 27.08 -38.31
CA LYS A 211 9.33 27.30 -39.53
C LYS A 211 10.54 26.38 -39.53
N ASN A 212 10.85 25.83 -40.71
CA ASN A 212 12.02 24.99 -40.99
C ASN A 212 12.16 23.80 -40.02
N LEU A 213 11.05 23.18 -39.60
CA LEU A 213 11.09 22.00 -38.72
C LEU A 213 11.46 20.75 -39.54
N ASN A 214 12.73 20.39 -39.51
CA ASN A 214 13.23 19.10 -39.98
C ASN A 214 13.18 18.07 -38.84
N PHE A 215 13.28 16.80 -39.22
CA PHE A 215 13.30 15.65 -38.31
C PHE A 215 14.19 14.56 -38.91
N SER A 216 14.68 13.67 -38.05
CA SER A 216 15.24 12.37 -38.45
C SER A 216 14.12 11.34 -38.56
N ASP A 217 14.26 10.34 -39.43
CA ASP A 217 13.48 9.09 -39.32
C ASP A 217 13.64 8.52 -37.90
N PHE A 218 12.54 8.15 -37.23
CA PHE A 218 12.65 7.47 -35.94
C PHE A 218 13.34 6.12 -36.12
N ILE A 219 14.37 5.85 -35.32
CA ILE A 219 14.99 4.53 -35.18
C ILE A 219 14.85 4.06 -33.73
N LEU A 220 14.56 2.77 -33.53
CA LEU A 220 14.50 2.16 -32.20
C LEU A 220 15.93 2.08 -31.61
N ASP A 221 16.25 2.86 -30.57
CA ASP A 221 17.52 2.66 -29.84
C ASP A 221 17.27 1.69 -28.70
N SER A 222 17.37 0.40 -29.01
CA SER A 222 17.17 -0.72 -28.09
C SER A 222 18.36 -0.97 -27.17
N ASP A 223 19.55 -0.51 -27.54
CA ASP A 223 20.82 -0.91 -26.92
C ASP A 223 21.52 0.27 -26.22
N ASN A 224 20.86 1.44 -26.12
CA ASN A 224 21.42 2.69 -25.59
C ASN A 224 22.79 3.04 -26.20
N GLN A 225 22.94 2.90 -27.52
CA GLN A 225 24.24 3.05 -28.20
C GLN A 225 24.72 4.51 -28.34
N GLY A 226 24.05 5.48 -27.67
CA GLY A 226 24.45 6.89 -27.56
C GLY A 226 24.20 7.75 -28.79
N ASP A 227 24.29 7.18 -30.00
CA ASP A 227 23.89 7.83 -31.24
C ASP A 227 22.39 7.61 -31.54
N ILE A 228 21.54 8.39 -30.87
CA ILE A 228 20.09 8.43 -31.14
C ILE A 228 19.74 8.99 -32.54
N TYR A 229 20.68 9.66 -33.21
CA TYR A 229 20.47 10.35 -34.48
C TYR A 229 20.76 9.51 -35.74
N LYS A 230 20.47 8.20 -35.70
CA LYS A 230 20.80 7.25 -36.79
C LYS A 230 19.87 7.34 -38.02
N GLY A 231 18.70 7.97 -37.90
CA GLY A 231 17.73 8.08 -38.99
C GLY A 231 18.15 9.05 -40.10
N ASN A 232 17.62 8.85 -41.31
CA ASN A 232 17.82 9.80 -42.40
C ASN A 232 17.27 11.18 -42.00
N ILE A 233 18.06 12.23 -42.20
CA ILE A 233 17.58 13.60 -42.04
C ILE A 233 16.81 13.98 -43.30
N ASN A 234 15.52 14.29 -43.15
CA ASN A 234 14.76 14.87 -44.25
C ASN A 234 15.30 16.28 -44.56
N GLU A 235 15.68 16.56 -45.81
CA GLU A 235 16.19 17.87 -46.23
C GLU A 235 15.09 18.96 -46.21
N ASN A 236 13.84 18.57 -46.49
CA ASN A 236 12.72 19.50 -46.65
C ASN A 236 11.97 19.73 -45.33
N GLY A 237 12.27 20.84 -44.66
CA GLY A 237 11.65 21.23 -43.40
C GLY A 237 10.17 21.58 -43.52
N ILE A 238 9.35 21.09 -42.57
CA ILE A 238 7.92 21.39 -42.48
C ILE A 238 7.73 22.79 -41.88
N SER A 239 6.65 23.48 -42.28
CA SER A 239 6.24 24.77 -41.74
C SER A 239 4.72 24.82 -41.56
N GLU A 240 4.25 24.61 -40.33
CA GLU A 240 2.83 24.62 -39.97
C GLU A 240 2.44 25.79 -39.05
N LYS A 241 1.14 26.09 -38.98
CA LYS A 241 0.56 27.15 -38.15
C LYS A 241 -0.24 26.55 -37.00
N HIS A 242 -0.07 27.10 -35.79
CA HIS A 242 -0.74 26.63 -34.58
C HIS A 242 -1.26 27.83 -33.75
N ASP A 243 -2.52 27.75 -33.31
CA ASP A 243 -3.15 28.82 -32.54
C ASP A 243 -2.75 28.76 -31.06
N LEU A 244 -2.33 29.89 -30.49
CA LEU A 244 -1.90 29.96 -29.09
C LEU A 244 -3.10 30.08 -28.14
N LEU A 245 -2.97 29.44 -26.97
CA LEU A 245 -4.05 29.18 -26.01
C LEU A 245 -4.94 30.37 -25.57
N SER A 246 -4.46 31.62 -25.59
CA SER A 246 -5.26 32.77 -25.15
C SER A 246 -6.04 33.48 -26.27
N ALA A 247 -6.02 32.96 -27.50
CA ALA A 247 -6.83 33.52 -28.57
C ALA A 247 -8.32 33.23 -28.31
N ILE A 248 -9.08 34.26 -27.92
CA ILE A 248 -10.54 34.20 -27.63
C ILE A 248 -11.33 33.67 -28.85
N THR A 249 -10.73 33.70 -30.04
CA THR A 249 -11.21 33.01 -31.24
C THR A 249 -10.00 32.38 -31.92
N PRO A 250 -10.02 31.07 -32.26
CA PRO A 250 -8.97 30.47 -33.10
C PRO A 250 -8.95 31.17 -34.47
N ILE A 251 -7.78 31.19 -35.10
CA ILE A 251 -7.59 31.70 -36.46
C ILE A 251 -7.93 30.60 -37.48
N ASP A 252 -7.77 29.33 -37.09
CA ASP A 252 -8.25 28.18 -37.83
C ASP A 252 -9.31 27.40 -37.02
N GLU A 253 -10.59 27.74 -37.22
CA GLU A 253 -11.73 27.03 -36.62
C GLU A 253 -11.73 25.52 -36.93
N SER A 254 -11.06 25.08 -38.02
CA SER A 254 -10.93 23.66 -38.33
C SER A 254 -9.99 22.94 -37.37
N LYS A 255 -8.97 23.62 -36.80
CA LYS A 255 -7.96 23.04 -35.89
C LYS A 255 -8.17 23.35 -34.41
N GLY A 256 -8.70 24.53 -34.09
CA GLY A 256 -8.84 25.01 -32.70
C GLY A 256 -7.52 25.35 -32.02
N LEU A 257 -7.59 25.67 -30.72
CA LEU A 257 -6.45 26.10 -29.92
C LEU A 257 -5.47 24.96 -29.65
N VAL A 258 -4.17 25.22 -29.85
CA VAL A 258 -3.08 24.24 -29.68
C VAL A 258 -2.26 24.60 -28.43
N THR A 259 -2.17 23.65 -27.51
CA THR A 259 -1.46 23.83 -26.23
C THR A 259 -0.01 23.35 -26.30
N SER A 260 0.29 22.39 -27.18
CA SER A 260 1.60 21.76 -27.33
C SER A 260 1.77 21.15 -28.73
N TYR A 261 3.01 20.97 -29.15
CA TYR A 261 3.38 20.21 -30.34
C TYR A 261 4.41 19.14 -29.98
N TYR A 262 4.27 17.95 -30.56
CA TYR A 262 5.11 16.78 -30.30
C TYR A 262 5.94 16.48 -31.56
N PRO A 263 7.17 16.99 -31.70
CA PRO A 263 8.01 16.68 -32.85
C PRO A 263 8.70 15.32 -32.69
N LEU A 264 9.18 14.79 -33.81
CA LEU A 264 10.28 13.82 -33.79
C LEU A 264 11.58 14.47 -33.33
N GLU A 265 12.54 13.65 -32.93
CA GLU A 265 13.88 14.12 -32.60
C GLU A 265 14.61 14.70 -33.84
N TYR A 266 15.56 15.58 -33.57
CA TYR A 266 16.37 16.21 -34.59
C TYR A 266 17.65 16.77 -33.98
N LYS A 267 18.78 16.59 -34.66
CA LYS A 267 20.10 17.11 -34.25
C LYS A 267 20.24 18.62 -34.55
N HIS A 268 19.28 19.36 -34.03
CA HIS A 268 19.01 20.78 -34.27
C HIS A 268 20.20 21.69 -33.94
N SER A 269 21.10 21.28 -33.04
CA SER A 269 22.30 22.04 -32.70
C SER A 269 23.22 22.23 -33.91
N ILE A 270 23.34 21.22 -34.80
CA ILE A 270 24.26 21.26 -35.96
C ILE A 270 23.59 21.11 -37.33
N TYR A 271 22.26 20.98 -37.44
CA TYR A 271 21.59 20.94 -38.75
C TYR A 271 20.47 21.98 -38.95
N ALA A 272 20.42 22.58 -40.13
CA ALA A 272 19.43 23.56 -40.58
C ALA A 272 19.00 23.25 -42.03
N LEU A 273 17.71 22.99 -42.28
CA LEU A 273 17.21 22.48 -43.57
C LEU A 273 18.09 21.35 -44.17
N GLY A 274 18.42 20.34 -43.35
CA GLY A 274 19.29 19.21 -43.70
C GLY A 274 20.80 19.51 -43.84
N LYS A 275 21.22 20.78 -43.79
CA LYS A 275 22.63 21.19 -43.98
C LYS A 275 23.34 21.39 -42.64
N GLU A 276 24.61 21.00 -42.58
CA GLU A 276 25.44 21.19 -41.40
C GLU A 276 25.72 22.68 -41.12
N VAL A 277 25.61 23.09 -39.86
CA VAL A 277 25.82 24.45 -39.36
C VAL A 277 26.53 24.45 -38.01
N ASP A 278 27.26 25.52 -37.70
CA ASP A 278 27.96 25.69 -36.43
C ASP A 278 26.96 25.86 -35.26
N LYS A 279 27.06 25.01 -34.23
CA LYS A 279 26.18 25.02 -33.05
C LYS A 279 26.25 26.28 -32.18
N ASN A 280 27.27 27.11 -32.36
CA ASN A 280 27.44 28.38 -31.65
C ASN A 280 27.11 29.60 -32.53
N LYS A 281 26.57 29.38 -33.75
CA LYS A 281 26.22 30.46 -34.68
C LYS A 281 24.75 30.45 -35.08
N PHE A 282 24.21 31.64 -35.27
CA PHE A 282 22.90 31.85 -35.86
C PHE A 282 22.86 31.35 -37.31
N SER A 283 21.74 30.75 -37.70
CA SER A 283 21.42 30.43 -39.09
C SER A 283 19.95 30.77 -39.36
N VAL A 284 19.71 31.42 -40.50
CA VAL A 284 18.36 31.77 -40.98
C VAL A 284 17.52 30.52 -41.26
N ASP A 285 18.17 29.44 -41.70
CA ASP A 285 17.54 28.16 -42.08
C ASP A 285 17.27 27.24 -40.87
N ARG A 286 17.74 27.58 -39.66
CA ARG A 286 17.52 26.75 -38.46
C ARG A 286 16.02 26.74 -38.09
N ALA A 287 15.53 25.64 -37.52
CA ALA A 287 14.12 25.57 -37.09
C ALA A 287 13.83 26.64 -36.01
N MET A 288 12.61 27.16 -35.97
CA MET A 288 12.22 28.21 -35.03
C MET A 288 10.71 28.22 -34.79
N LEU A 289 10.31 28.80 -33.65
CA LEU A 289 8.94 29.22 -33.41
C LEU A 289 8.80 30.68 -33.82
N LEU A 290 7.88 30.98 -34.74
CA LEU A 290 7.59 32.34 -35.19
C LEU A 290 6.29 32.83 -34.53
N LEU A 291 6.42 33.56 -33.43
CA LEU A 291 5.29 34.19 -32.76
C LEU A 291 4.78 35.35 -33.62
N THR A 292 3.48 35.36 -33.90
CA THR A 292 2.79 36.44 -34.63
C THR A 292 1.78 37.10 -33.72
N VAL A 293 1.82 38.43 -33.68
CA VAL A 293 0.96 39.31 -32.88
C VAL A 293 0.23 40.24 -33.86
N GLN A 294 -1.08 40.41 -33.71
CA GLN A 294 -1.89 41.24 -34.61
C GLN A 294 -3.09 41.86 -33.88
N ASN A 295 -3.67 42.93 -34.41
CA ASN A 295 -4.94 43.49 -33.93
C ASN A 295 -6.08 42.46 -34.04
N MET A 296 -7.19 42.69 -33.32
CA MET A 296 -8.34 41.78 -33.32
C MET A 296 -8.98 41.57 -34.71
N ASP A 297 -8.83 42.54 -35.62
CA ASP A 297 -9.25 42.52 -37.03
C ASP A 297 -8.21 41.89 -37.99
N GLY A 298 -7.00 41.58 -37.49
CA GLY A 298 -5.88 41.06 -38.28
C GLY A 298 -4.94 42.13 -38.87
N SER A 299 -5.12 43.42 -38.54
CA SER A 299 -4.17 44.49 -38.89
C SER A 299 -2.98 44.58 -37.92
N ASP A 300 -2.03 45.51 -38.14
CA ASP A 300 -0.78 45.71 -37.37
C ASP A 300 -0.08 44.40 -36.95
N LYS A 301 0.35 43.62 -37.94
CA LYS A 301 1.08 42.37 -37.70
C LYS A 301 2.53 42.64 -37.28
N GLU A 302 2.93 41.99 -36.21
CA GLU A 302 4.28 41.99 -35.66
C GLU A 302 4.77 40.55 -35.49
N TYR A 303 6.05 40.33 -35.78
CA TYR A 303 6.65 38.99 -35.77
C TYR A 303 7.87 38.94 -34.84
N TYR A 304 7.96 37.87 -34.05
CA TYR A 304 9.04 37.62 -33.09
C TYR A 304 9.53 36.17 -33.24
N ARG A 305 10.86 35.99 -33.42
CA ARG A 305 11.50 34.67 -33.53
C ARG A 305 11.89 34.13 -32.16
N LEU A 306 11.61 32.86 -31.90
CA LEU A 306 12.13 32.10 -30.76
C LEU A 306 12.97 30.92 -31.26
N ASP A 307 14.15 30.75 -30.68
CA ASP A 307 15.18 29.77 -31.07
C ASP A 307 15.42 28.76 -29.93
N PHE A 308 15.82 27.54 -30.28
CA PHE A 308 16.31 26.52 -29.31
C PHE A 308 17.74 26.85 -28.88
N TRP A 309 17.92 28.03 -28.28
CA TRP A 309 19.23 28.61 -28.00
C TRP A 309 19.45 28.80 -26.49
N ASN A 310 20.48 28.14 -25.98
CA ASN A 310 20.88 28.26 -24.59
C ASN A 310 21.74 29.52 -24.39
N LYS A 311 21.17 30.49 -23.69
CA LYS A 311 21.77 31.80 -23.41
C LYS A 311 22.94 31.75 -22.41
N SER A 312 23.11 30.68 -21.63
CA SER A 312 24.23 30.54 -20.69
C SER A 312 25.46 29.86 -21.31
N THR A 313 25.26 28.91 -22.23
CA THR A 313 26.37 28.23 -22.94
C THR A 313 26.70 28.85 -24.30
N GLY A 314 25.80 29.67 -24.85
CA GLY A 314 25.91 30.26 -26.19
C GLY A 314 25.57 29.29 -27.33
N ALA A 315 25.28 28.02 -27.04
CA ALA A 315 25.02 26.98 -28.03
C ALA A 315 23.53 26.77 -28.30
N TYR A 316 23.20 26.29 -29.50
CA TYR A 316 21.89 25.75 -29.82
C TYR A 316 21.75 24.32 -29.28
N TRP A 317 20.55 23.97 -28.81
CA TRP A 317 20.19 22.63 -28.33
C TRP A 317 19.69 21.74 -29.45
N ASP A 318 19.82 20.42 -29.26
CA ASP A 318 19.12 19.41 -30.06
C ASP A 318 17.67 19.23 -29.57
N ILE A 319 16.82 18.65 -30.43
CA ILE A 319 15.45 18.23 -30.08
C ILE A 319 15.50 16.73 -29.81
N LEU A 320 15.20 16.32 -28.58
CA LEU A 320 15.39 14.96 -28.06
C LEU A 320 14.05 14.27 -27.81
N ARG A 321 13.93 12.98 -28.16
CA ARG A 321 12.78 12.14 -27.80
C ARG A 321 12.58 12.10 -26.27
N ASN A 322 11.34 12.01 -25.79
CA ASN A 322 10.97 12.02 -24.37
C ASN A 322 11.35 13.27 -23.55
N HIS A 323 11.81 14.37 -24.17
CA HIS A 323 12.14 15.63 -23.48
C HIS A 323 11.07 16.72 -23.73
N SER A 324 10.99 17.70 -22.83
CA SER A 324 9.97 18.76 -22.86
C SER A 324 10.58 20.16 -22.89
N TYR A 325 10.38 20.88 -24.00
CA TYR A 325 10.94 22.21 -24.25
C TYR A 325 9.87 23.28 -23.99
N ASN A 326 10.03 24.04 -22.92
CA ASN A 326 9.09 25.06 -22.49
C ASN A 326 9.65 26.48 -22.74
N PHE A 327 9.04 27.18 -23.70
CA PHE A 327 9.37 28.55 -24.06
C PHE A 327 8.58 29.53 -23.17
N ASN A 328 9.21 29.98 -22.09
CA ASN A 328 8.62 30.92 -21.15
C ASN A 328 8.98 32.36 -21.56
N ILE A 329 8.05 33.06 -22.21
CA ILE A 329 8.20 34.46 -22.64
C ILE A 329 7.98 35.38 -21.43
N SER A 330 9.02 36.14 -21.05
CA SER A 330 9.02 36.98 -19.85
C SER A 330 8.79 38.46 -20.14
N LYS A 331 9.27 38.99 -21.27
CA LYS A 331 9.28 40.44 -21.54
C LYS A 331 9.49 40.76 -23.03
N LEU A 332 9.02 41.93 -23.49
CA LEU A 332 9.40 42.52 -24.78
C LEU A 332 10.54 43.52 -24.61
N LYS A 333 11.54 43.49 -25.51
CA LYS A 333 12.64 44.46 -25.53
C LYS A 333 12.43 45.57 -26.55
N SER A 334 11.75 45.27 -27.65
CA SER A 334 11.27 46.23 -28.65
C SER A 334 10.01 45.71 -29.34
N LYS A 335 9.45 46.51 -30.26
CA LYS A 335 8.42 46.08 -31.21
C LYS A 335 8.92 44.87 -32.04
N GLY A 336 7.98 44.06 -32.52
CA GLY A 336 8.25 42.98 -33.47
C GLY A 336 8.58 43.50 -34.87
N TYR A 337 9.11 42.62 -35.71
CA TYR A 337 9.39 42.93 -37.11
C TYR A 337 8.09 43.09 -37.91
N ALA A 338 8.13 43.86 -39.01
CA ALA A 338 6.94 44.16 -39.80
C ALA A 338 6.58 43.04 -40.80
N THR A 339 7.51 42.13 -41.09
CA THR A 339 7.28 40.99 -41.99
C THR A 339 7.84 39.68 -41.44
N THR A 340 7.25 38.56 -41.87
CA THR A 340 7.73 37.21 -41.55
C THR A 340 9.16 36.97 -42.04
N LEU A 341 9.49 37.46 -43.25
CA LEU A 341 10.81 37.32 -43.87
C LEU A 341 11.89 38.02 -43.03
N GLU A 342 11.62 39.25 -42.59
CA GLU A 342 12.51 40.05 -41.74
C GLU A 342 12.74 39.38 -40.38
N ALA A 343 11.70 38.81 -39.75
CA ALA A 343 11.82 38.05 -38.50
C ALA A 343 12.59 36.73 -38.66
N ILE A 344 12.46 36.04 -39.80
CA ILE A 344 13.20 34.80 -40.10
C ILE A 344 14.69 35.12 -40.33
N GLN A 345 15.01 36.25 -40.98
CA GLN A 345 16.38 36.66 -41.30
C GLN A 345 17.21 37.14 -40.09
N ASN A 346 16.57 37.43 -38.95
CA ASN A 346 17.22 37.99 -37.76
C ASN A 346 17.10 37.07 -36.52
N PRO A 347 18.04 37.11 -35.56
CA PRO A 347 17.93 36.36 -34.31
C PRO A 347 16.86 36.93 -33.37
N GLY A 348 16.22 36.05 -32.59
CA GLY A 348 15.19 36.36 -31.58
C GLY A 348 15.67 37.21 -30.40
N SER A 349 16.02 38.47 -30.68
CA SER A 349 16.70 39.41 -29.78
C SER A 349 15.81 40.55 -29.27
N ASN A 350 14.70 40.82 -29.98
CA ASN A 350 13.67 41.79 -29.61
C ASN A 350 12.70 41.30 -28.53
N ILE A 351 12.73 40.00 -28.21
CA ILE A 351 11.87 39.34 -27.22
C ILE A 351 12.71 38.62 -26.17
N GLU A 352 12.28 38.67 -24.92
CA GLU A 352 12.90 38.00 -23.79
C GLU A 352 12.09 36.77 -23.39
N TYR A 353 12.78 35.64 -23.41
CA TYR A 353 12.25 34.33 -23.10
C TYR A 353 13.37 33.46 -22.53
N SER A 354 13.04 32.54 -21.63
CA SER A 354 13.86 31.36 -21.38
C SER A 354 13.27 30.17 -22.16
N VAL A 355 14.15 29.26 -22.57
CA VAL A 355 13.75 27.91 -22.96
C VAL A 355 14.24 27.01 -21.84
N THR A 356 13.34 26.24 -21.26
CA THR A 356 13.66 25.30 -20.18
C THR A 356 13.37 23.89 -20.69
N VAL A 357 14.36 23.00 -20.55
CA VAL A 357 14.23 21.59 -20.92
C VAL A 357 14.01 20.84 -19.62
N SER A 358 12.83 20.23 -19.51
CA SER A 358 12.52 19.32 -18.42
C SER A 358 12.41 17.90 -18.93
N ASP A 359 13.21 17.02 -18.37
CA ASP A 359 13.13 15.59 -18.59
C ASP A 359 11.88 15.02 -17.87
N ASN A 360 11.40 15.76 -16.85
CA ASN A 360 10.31 15.36 -15.97
C ASN A 360 8.95 16.02 -16.28
N TRP A 361 7.88 15.25 -15.99
CA TRP A 361 6.46 15.54 -16.24
C TRP A 361 5.51 15.21 -15.09
N SER A 362 5.95 15.03 -13.83
CA SER A 362 4.99 15.05 -12.71
C SER A 362 5.55 15.55 -11.37
N GLN A 363 5.04 16.71 -10.93
CA GLN A 363 4.76 16.98 -9.50
C GLN A 363 3.97 18.28 -9.33
N GLY A 364 3.36 18.45 -8.15
CA GLY A 364 2.58 19.62 -7.81
C GLY A 364 3.43 20.83 -7.45
N PHE A 365 3.97 21.54 -8.45
CA PHE A 365 4.76 22.76 -8.22
C PHE A 365 4.10 24.06 -8.69
N ALA A 366 4.39 25.15 -7.98
CA ALA A 366 4.15 26.51 -8.43
C ALA A 366 5.41 27.36 -8.18
N SER A 367 5.74 28.30 -9.09
CA SER A 367 6.95 29.11 -8.97
C SER A 367 6.78 30.47 -9.63
N ASN A 368 7.44 31.47 -9.03
CA ASN A 368 7.57 32.85 -9.49
C ASN A 368 8.92 33.14 -10.20
N GLY A 369 9.81 32.14 -10.35
CA GLY A 369 11.15 32.30 -10.90
C GLY A 369 12.24 32.73 -9.92
N GLN A 370 11.91 32.93 -8.63
CA GLN A 370 12.89 33.13 -7.54
C GLN A 370 12.90 31.94 -6.58
N TYR A 371 11.72 31.38 -6.29
CA TYR A 371 11.56 30.19 -5.45
C TYR A 371 10.42 29.30 -5.96
N LEU A 372 10.38 28.08 -5.43
CA LEU A 372 9.49 26.99 -5.79
C LEU A 372 8.64 26.61 -4.57
N LEU A 373 7.33 26.57 -4.74
CA LEU A 373 6.37 25.94 -3.85
C LEU A 373 6.12 24.52 -4.37
N LYS A 374 6.57 23.49 -3.65
CA LYS A 374 6.22 22.08 -3.88
C LYS A 374 5.05 21.66 -3.00
N THR A 375 4.22 20.74 -3.50
CA THR A 375 3.33 19.91 -2.69
C THR A 375 3.42 18.45 -3.07
N ASP A 376 3.18 17.55 -2.12
CA ASP A 376 3.25 16.09 -2.32
C ASP A 376 2.13 15.52 -3.20
N ARG A 377 1.05 16.28 -3.43
CA ARG A 377 -0.10 15.90 -4.27
C ARG A 377 -0.75 17.09 -4.96
N GLU A 378 -1.53 16.78 -6.01
CA GLU A 378 -2.36 17.72 -6.79
C GLU A 378 -3.87 17.58 -6.56
N SER A 379 -4.32 16.60 -5.78
CA SER A 379 -5.70 16.47 -5.30
C SER A 379 -5.72 16.00 -3.84
N ILE A 380 -6.80 16.32 -3.13
CA ILE A 380 -7.04 15.93 -1.74
C ILE A 380 -8.39 15.22 -1.69
N GLU A 381 -8.37 13.95 -1.32
CA GLU A 381 -9.56 13.10 -1.20
C GLU A 381 -9.64 12.66 0.26
N LEU A 382 -10.78 12.88 0.92
CA LEU A 382 -10.94 12.67 2.36
C LEU A 382 -12.19 11.84 2.66
N LEU A 383 -12.05 10.85 3.53
CA LEU A 383 -13.20 10.17 4.17
C LEU A 383 -14.02 11.17 5.00
N ARG A 384 -15.28 10.84 5.25
CA ARG A 384 -16.19 11.61 6.11
C ARG A 384 -16.29 10.92 7.47
N GLY A 385 -16.28 11.67 8.58
CA GLY A 385 -16.20 11.12 9.94
C GLY A 385 -14.76 10.91 10.45
N ILE A 386 -13.78 11.67 9.92
CA ILE A 386 -12.40 11.66 10.40
C ILE A 386 -12.28 12.57 11.63
N GLU A 387 -11.85 12.04 12.78
CA GLU A 387 -11.68 12.81 14.03
C GLU A 387 -10.23 12.80 14.58
N ASP A 388 -9.33 11.93 14.11
CA ASP A 388 -7.88 12.09 14.31
C ASP A 388 -7.26 12.77 13.07
N PRO A 389 -6.53 13.91 13.19
CA PRO A 389 -6.09 14.68 12.02
C PRO A 389 -5.21 13.89 11.04
N VAL A 390 -5.67 13.75 9.79
CA VAL A 390 -4.97 13.09 8.67
C VAL A 390 -4.25 14.09 7.77
N VAL A 391 -3.20 13.68 7.05
CA VAL A 391 -2.42 14.57 6.17
C VAL A 391 -3.23 14.97 4.92
N MET A 392 -3.61 16.23 4.83
CA MET A 392 -4.16 16.82 3.60
C MET A 392 -3.06 17.00 2.56
N VAL A 393 -1.95 17.65 2.93
CA VAL A 393 -0.85 17.96 1.99
C VAL A 393 0.45 18.24 2.75
N LYS A 394 1.58 17.81 2.19
CA LYS A 394 2.94 18.19 2.61
C LYS A 394 3.44 19.29 1.68
N ILE A 395 3.97 20.38 2.23
CA ILE A 395 4.37 21.62 1.53
C ILE A 395 5.85 21.88 1.78
N GLU A 396 6.61 22.21 0.73
CA GLU A 396 8.03 22.58 0.85
C GLU A 396 8.38 23.77 -0.05
N LEU A 397 9.18 24.71 0.48
CA LEU A 397 9.76 25.82 -0.26
C LEU A 397 11.21 25.52 -0.62
N GLN A 398 11.54 25.54 -1.92
CA GLN A 398 12.90 25.37 -2.43
C GLN A 398 13.37 26.65 -3.14
N ALA A 399 14.62 27.05 -2.90
CA ALA A 399 15.26 28.17 -3.59
C ALA A 399 15.60 27.82 -5.06
N ASP A 400 16.14 28.79 -5.80
CA ASP A 400 16.85 28.52 -7.05
C ASP A 400 18.14 27.73 -6.80
N ASP A 401 18.71 27.14 -7.86
CA ASP A 401 19.95 26.33 -7.80
C ASP A 401 21.19 27.13 -7.33
N SER A 402 21.06 28.46 -7.20
CA SER A 402 22.07 29.38 -6.69
C SER A 402 21.87 29.78 -5.21
N GLY A 403 20.76 29.39 -4.58
CA GLY A 403 20.47 29.69 -3.17
C GLY A 403 20.17 31.16 -2.87
N ASN A 404 19.76 31.96 -3.87
CA ASN A 404 19.55 33.40 -3.74
C ASN A 404 18.28 33.78 -2.96
N ALA A 405 17.29 32.88 -2.91
CA ALA A 405 16.01 33.15 -2.29
C ALA A 405 16.09 33.13 -0.75
N ASN A 406 16.32 34.29 -0.14
CA ASN A 406 16.14 34.43 1.31
C ASN A 406 14.64 34.41 1.67
N PHE A 407 14.21 33.25 2.19
CA PHE A 407 12.85 32.97 2.62
C PHE A 407 12.35 33.80 3.81
N ASP A 408 13.23 34.38 4.63
CA ASP A 408 12.84 35.23 5.77
C ASP A 408 12.07 36.48 5.31
N ASN A 409 12.33 36.93 4.07
CA ASN A 409 11.63 38.06 3.44
C ASN A 409 10.30 37.67 2.80
N VAL A 410 10.00 36.37 2.67
CA VAL A 410 8.74 35.85 2.14
C VAL A 410 7.74 35.74 3.29
N THR A 411 7.24 36.89 3.74
CA THR A 411 6.39 36.99 4.94
C THR A 411 4.94 36.59 4.71
N THR A 412 4.39 36.83 3.51
CA THR A 412 3.07 36.30 3.12
C THR A 412 3.17 34.79 2.95
N ARG A 413 2.60 34.02 3.89
CA ARG A 413 2.49 32.56 3.78
C ARG A 413 1.14 32.13 4.33
N ARG A 414 0.15 31.87 3.48
CA ARG A 414 -1.25 31.69 3.90
C ARG A 414 -1.86 30.39 3.37
N ILE A 415 -2.70 29.76 4.19
CA ILE A 415 -3.50 28.58 3.85
C ILE A 415 -4.98 28.91 4.07
N ARG A 416 -5.85 28.50 3.12
CA ARG A 416 -7.32 28.65 3.22
C ARG A 416 -8.03 27.44 2.64
N ALA A 417 -9.00 26.87 3.37
CA ALA A 417 -9.94 25.90 2.81
C ALA A 417 -11.15 26.64 2.25
N LEU A 418 -11.37 26.56 0.94
CA LEU A 418 -12.38 27.32 0.19
C LEU A 418 -13.35 26.38 -0.54
N GLY A 419 -14.62 26.77 -0.65
CA GLY A 419 -15.59 26.09 -1.51
C GLY A 419 -15.30 26.27 -3.01
N MET A 420 -16.18 25.71 -3.85
CA MET A 420 -16.03 25.73 -5.32
C MET A 420 -15.95 27.13 -5.96
N ASP A 421 -16.41 28.18 -5.27
CA ASP A 421 -16.32 29.58 -5.71
C ASP A 421 -14.93 30.22 -5.54
N LYS A 422 -14.01 29.53 -4.84
CA LYS A 422 -12.67 30.00 -4.43
C LYS A 422 -12.70 31.30 -3.61
N LYS A 423 -13.77 31.54 -2.85
CA LYS A 423 -13.97 32.76 -2.04
C LYS A 423 -14.60 32.48 -0.68
N THR A 424 -15.61 31.63 -0.65
CA THR A 424 -16.30 31.23 0.58
C THR A 424 -15.43 30.20 1.31
N LEU A 425 -15.06 30.49 2.55
CA LEU A 425 -14.31 29.55 3.39
C LEU A 425 -15.19 28.38 3.83
N PHE A 426 -14.61 27.18 3.96
CA PHE A 426 -15.27 26.08 4.64
C PHE A 426 -15.50 26.42 6.13
N PRO A 427 -16.69 26.16 6.69
CA PRO A 427 -16.93 26.27 8.13
C PRO A 427 -16.01 25.36 8.95
N TYR A 428 -15.47 25.86 10.06
CA TYR A 428 -14.65 25.05 10.98
C TYR A 428 -15.42 23.83 11.54
N SER A 429 -16.73 23.96 11.76
CA SER A 429 -17.62 22.87 12.16
C SER A 429 -17.90 21.84 11.06
N GLN A 430 -17.25 21.96 9.90
CA GLN A 430 -17.30 21.02 8.78
C GLN A 430 -15.91 20.46 8.47
N MET A 431 -14.87 21.31 8.54
CA MET A 431 -13.48 20.91 8.36
C MET A 431 -12.59 21.63 9.38
N GLN A 432 -12.10 20.89 10.38
CA GLN A 432 -11.17 21.42 11.39
C GLN A 432 -9.75 21.24 10.87
N MET A 433 -9.06 22.32 10.48
CA MET A 433 -7.69 22.23 9.96
C MET A 433 -6.61 22.44 11.02
N TYR A 434 -5.44 21.86 10.77
CA TYR A 434 -4.23 22.00 11.60
C TYR A 434 -3.01 22.19 10.69
N TYR A 435 -1.96 22.81 11.21
CA TYR A 435 -0.64 22.81 10.56
C TYR A 435 0.46 22.32 11.50
N SER A 436 1.57 21.90 10.93
CA SER A 436 2.82 21.53 11.63
C SER A 436 4.03 21.96 10.81
N ILE A 437 5.15 22.20 11.49
CA ILE A 437 6.47 22.49 10.88
C ILE A 437 7.50 21.36 11.08
N ASP A 438 7.14 20.32 11.85
CA ASP A 438 8.02 19.26 12.34
C ASP A 438 7.46 17.83 12.14
N ASN A 439 6.28 17.71 11.51
CA ASN A 439 5.45 16.49 11.40
C ASN A 439 5.11 15.82 12.76
N LYS A 440 5.15 16.58 13.86
CA LYS A 440 4.98 16.07 15.24
C LYS A 440 4.00 16.94 16.04
N THR A 441 4.25 18.24 16.09
CA THR A 441 3.43 19.23 16.79
C THR A 441 2.30 19.71 15.89
N LEU A 442 1.05 19.40 16.25
CA LEU A 442 -0.15 19.92 15.58
C LEU A 442 -0.57 21.26 16.19
N ILE A 443 -0.70 22.30 15.37
CA ILE A 443 -1.20 23.61 15.74
C ILE A 443 -2.57 23.80 15.07
N PRO A 444 -3.68 23.90 15.84
CA PRO A 444 -5.00 24.10 15.28
C PRO A 444 -5.11 25.44 14.53
N ILE A 445 -5.69 25.41 13.34
CA ILE A 445 -6.13 26.62 12.64
C ILE A 445 -7.47 27.01 13.29
N LYS A 446 -7.44 28.09 14.09
CA LYS A 446 -8.56 28.64 14.84
C LYS A 446 -8.42 30.15 14.89
N LYS A 447 -9.53 30.87 14.92
CA LYS A 447 -9.55 32.31 15.12
C LYS A 447 -9.12 32.66 16.54
N THR A 448 -7.98 33.33 16.68
CA THR A 448 -7.61 33.98 17.93
C THR A 448 -8.28 35.36 18.02
N THR A 449 -8.38 35.92 19.22
CA THR A 449 -8.86 37.30 19.43
C THR A 449 -7.92 38.38 18.87
N GLU A 450 -6.72 38.00 18.45
CA GLU A 450 -5.70 38.90 17.89
C GLU A 450 -5.61 38.77 16.36
N SER A 451 -5.96 37.61 15.79
CA SER A 451 -6.06 37.40 14.36
C SER A 451 -7.40 37.90 13.80
N ASN A 452 -7.37 38.83 12.84
CA ASN A 452 -8.56 39.22 12.06
C ASN A 452 -9.00 38.16 11.02
N LEU A 453 -8.46 36.94 11.11
CA LEU A 453 -8.72 35.83 10.21
C LEU A 453 -9.95 35.03 10.65
N SER A 454 -10.34 34.06 9.83
CA SER A 454 -11.43 33.12 10.13
C SER A 454 -10.89 31.75 10.54
N ASP A 455 -11.72 30.92 11.15
CA ASP A 455 -11.31 29.61 11.70
C ASP A 455 -10.81 28.58 10.66
N SER A 456 -10.83 28.89 9.36
CA SER A 456 -10.31 28.04 8.27
C SER A 456 -9.26 28.76 7.42
N GLU A 457 -8.62 29.79 7.98
CA GLU A 457 -7.59 30.63 7.37
C GLU A 457 -6.44 30.87 8.36
N VAL A 458 -5.19 30.64 7.95
CA VAL A 458 -4.01 30.91 8.78
C VAL A 458 -2.87 31.53 7.97
N ASP A 459 -2.14 32.45 8.59
CA ASP A 459 -0.80 32.83 8.15
C ASP A 459 0.24 31.92 8.85
N LEU A 460 0.93 31.10 8.07
CA LEU A 460 1.96 30.15 8.50
C LEU A 460 3.24 30.87 8.98
N PRO A 461 3.93 30.34 10.01
CA PRO A 461 5.11 31.00 10.57
C PRO A 461 6.30 30.91 9.60
N VAL A 462 7.01 32.04 9.46
CA VAL A 462 8.10 32.23 8.47
C VAL A 462 9.35 31.38 8.80
N ASN A 463 9.49 30.93 10.04
CA ASN A 463 10.67 30.22 10.57
C ASN A 463 10.84 28.76 10.12
N SER A 464 9.94 28.23 9.27
CA SER A 464 10.09 26.93 8.62
C SER A 464 9.85 27.05 7.13
N ASN A 465 10.57 26.27 6.32
CA ASN A 465 10.31 26.17 4.88
C ASN A 465 9.65 24.83 4.50
N LYS A 466 9.24 24.04 5.50
CA LYS A 466 8.42 22.83 5.34
C LYS A 466 7.19 22.91 6.24
N TYR A 467 6.04 22.53 5.70
CA TYR A 467 4.77 22.50 6.43
C TYR A 467 3.98 21.25 6.09
N TRP A 468 3.20 20.77 7.06
CA TRP A 468 2.19 19.74 6.86
C TRP A 468 0.84 20.36 7.22
N ILE A 469 -0.15 20.20 6.34
CA ILE A 469 -1.53 20.60 6.60
C ILE A 469 -2.36 19.34 6.82
N TYR A 470 -3.22 19.37 7.83
CA TYR A 470 -4.06 18.24 8.24
C TYR A 470 -5.50 18.69 8.43
N ALA A 471 -6.45 17.75 8.39
CA ALA A 471 -7.85 18.00 8.73
C ALA A 471 -8.49 16.87 9.52
N CYS A 472 -9.47 17.25 10.34
CA CYS A 472 -10.61 16.41 10.73
C CYS A 472 -11.85 16.83 9.91
N VAL A 473 -12.72 15.87 9.65
CA VAL A 473 -13.96 16.00 8.88
C VAL A 473 -15.08 15.38 9.72
N SER A 474 -15.42 16.06 10.81
CA SER A 474 -16.23 15.59 11.96
C SER A 474 -17.70 15.24 11.66
N ASN A 475 -18.12 15.24 10.39
CA ASN A 475 -19.49 14.96 9.98
C ASN A 475 -19.50 13.96 8.82
N ALA A 476 -19.92 12.72 9.10
CA ALA A 476 -20.07 11.66 8.11
C ALA A 476 -21.01 12.07 6.95
N ASN A 477 -22.02 12.90 7.23
CA ASN A 477 -23.04 13.31 6.27
C ASN A 477 -22.63 14.52 5.42
N LEU A 478 -21.38 14.98 5.51
CA LEU A 478 -20.92 16.17 4.79
C LEU A 478 -20.45 15.82 3.37
N GLU A 479 -21.29 16.06 2.37
CA GLU A 479 -20.80 16.27 1.01
C GLU A 479 -19.98 17.59 0.95
N PHE A 480 -18.74 17.53 0.45
CA PHE A 480 -17.93 18.72 0.19
C PHE A 480 -17.09 18.58 -1.07
N GLN A 481 -17.01 19.69 -1.80
CA GLN A 481 -16.05 19.89 -2.89
C GLN A 481 -15.55 21.34 -2.84
N GLY A 482 -14.26 21.55 -3.11
CA GLY A 482 -13.64 22.86 -3.02
C GLY A 482 -12.15 22.82 -3.32
N TYR A 483 -11.39 23.71 -2.69
CA TYR A 483 -9.96 23.88 -2.91
C TYR A 483 -9.23 24.27 -1.62
N LEU A 484 -8.06 23.68 -1.40
CA LEU A 484 -7.05 24.23 -0.49
C LEU A 484 -6.26 25.29 -1.28
N GLU A 485 -6.37 26.55 -0.88
CA GLU A 485 -5.49 27.61 -1.36
C GLU A 485 -4.20 27.63 -0.53
N ILE A 486 -3.08 27.73 -1.22
CA ILE A 486 -1.75 27.93 -0.67
C ILE A 486 -1.16 29.18 -1.32
N THR A 487 -0.98 30.24 -0.53
CA THR A 487 -0.52 31.56 -0.99
C THR A 487 0.83 31.90 -0.35
N ILE A 488 1.92 31.82 -1.11
CA ILE A 488 3.30 32.08 -0.65
C ILE A 488 3.90 33.24 -1.44
N GLY A 489 4.09 34.39 -0.80
CA GLY A 489 4.55 35.62 -1.44
C GLY A 489 3.59 36.09 -2.52
N ASN A 490 4.00 35.97 -3.79
CA ASN A 490 3.18 36.23 -4.98
C ASN A 490 2.73 34.96 -5.71
N ILE A 491 3.01 33.77 -5.17
CA ILE A 491 2.52 32.49 -5.68
C ILE A 491 1.17 32.20 -5.01
N ILE A 492 0.13 31.94 -5.80
CA ILE A 492 -1.14 31.37 -5.33
C ILE A 492 -1.34 30.04 -6.04
N LYS A 493 -1.59 28.98 -5.28
CA LYS A 493 -1.90 27.63 -5.77
C LYS A 493 -3.23 27.16 -5.18
N TYR A 494 -4.02 26.43 -5.96
CA TYR A 494 -5.26 25.78 -5.51
C TYR A 494 -5.16 24.28 -5.75
N ILE A 495 -5.33 23.48 -4.71
CA ILE A 495 -5.41 22.01 -4.78
C ILE A 495 -6.87 21.61 -4.57
N PRO A 496 -7.55 20.95 -5.52
CA PRO A 496 -8.92 20.47 -5.32
C PRO A 496 -9.05 19.57 -4.08
N ILE A 497 -10.11 19.79 -3.30
CA ILE A 497 -10.56 18.93 -2.21
C ILE A 497 -11.90 18.31 -2.60
N LYS A 498 -12.09 17.02 -2.37
CA LYS A 498 -13.40 16.35 -2.38
C LYS A 498 -13.57 15.38 -1.20
N ALA A 499 -14.82 15.13 -0.84
CA ALA A 499 -15.19 13.94 -0.07
C ALA A 499 -14.94 12.65 -0.89
N ILE A 500 -14.74 11.55 -0.18
CA ILE A 500 -14.87 10.17 -0.67
C ILE A 500 -16.27 9.68 -0.28
N GLU A 501 -16.94 8.92 -1.15
CA GLU A 501 -18.27 8.40 -0.89
C GLU A 501 -18.24 7.08 -0.11
N HIS A 502 -19.07 6.96 0.93
CA HIS A 502 -19.19 5.74 1.76
C HIS A 502 -19.55 4.50 0.92
N SER A 503 -20.22 4.66 -0.23
CA SER A 503 -20.54 3.57 -1.15
C SER A 503 -19.33 2.98 -1.90
N GLU A 504 -18.15 3.58 -1.78
CA GLU A 504 -16.89 3.07 -2.34
C GLU A 504 -16.12 2.15 -1.35
N ALA A 505 -16.60 2.03 -0.09
CA ALA A 505 -15.93 1.27 0.96
C ALA A 505 -16.29 -0.23 0.96
N ASN A 506 -15.31 -1.09 0.65
CA ASN A 506 -15.50 -2.54 0.55
C ASN A 506 -15.56 -3.20 1.94
N PRO A 507 -16.57 -4.02 2.27
CA PRO A 507 -16.62 -4.74 3.55
C PRO A 507 -15.55 -5.83 3.64
N ILE A 508 -14.86 -5.93 4.78
CA ILE A 508 -13.86 -6.99 5.07
C ILE A 508 -14.31 -7.96 6.18
N ASP A 509 -15.53 -7.78 6.68
CA ASP A 509 -16.18 -8.48 7.77
C ASP A 509 -17.31 -9.43 7.30
N GLU A 510 -17.44 -9.68 6.00
CA GLU A 510 -18.48 -10.57 5.42
C GLU A 510 -18.41 -12.01 5.96
N SER A 511 -17.22 -12.46 6.39
CA SER A 511 -17.03 -13.76 7.05
C SER A 511 -17.47 -13.80 8.51
N GLY A 512 -17.96 -12.68 9.05
CA GLY A 512 -18.33 -12.48 10.45
C GLY A 512 -17.31 -11.62 11.23
N PRO A 513 -17.71 -11.12 12.41
CA PRO A 513 -16.87 -10.25 13.23
C PRO A 513 -15.71 -11.05 13.85
N ALA A 514 -14.54 -10.43 13.89
CA ALA A 514 -13.30 -11.02 14.40
C ALA A 514 -12.45 -9.99 15.16
N ASN A 515 -11.25 -10.38 15.62
CA ASN A 515 -10.24 -9.45 16.13
C ASN A 515 -9.15 -9.09 15.11
N SER A 516 -9.03 -9.88 14.03
CA SER A 516 -8.13 -9.62 12.90
C SER A 516 -8.91 -9.73 11.59
N PHE A 517 -8.73 -8.78 10.68
CA PHE A 517 -9.34 -8.79 9.36
C PHE A 517 -8.25 -8.84 8.28
N ILE A 518 -8.34 -9.88 7.43
CA ILE A 518 -7.50 -10.01 6.23
C ILE A 518 -7.99 -8.97 5.22
N THR A 519 -7.13 -8.02 4.90
CA THR A 519 -7.43 -6.89 4.01
C THR A 519 -6.61 -7.03 2.72
N PRO A 520 -7.20 -6.80 1.53
CA PRO A 520 -6.44 -6.84 0.28
C PRO A 520 -5.28 -5.83 0.24
N ILE A 521 -4.20 -6.20 -0.45
CA ILE A 521 -2.98 -5.39 -0.59
C ILE A 521 -3.09 -4.27 -1.64
N THR A 522 -4.20 -4.20 -2.37
CA THR A 522 -4.49 -3.16 -3.37
C THR A 522 -4.80 -1.82 -2.71
N TYR A 523 -4.51 -0.70 -3.37
CA TYR A 523 -5.06 0.59 -2.98
C TYR A 523 -6.59 0.52 -2.98
N GLY A 524 -7.24 0.86 -1.88
CA GLY A 524 -8.69 0.80 -1.77
C GLY A 524 -9.24 1.36 -0.46
N ILE A 525 -10.55 1.57 -0.45
CA ILE A 525 -11.32 1.94 0.73
C ILE A 525 -11.96 0.66 1.28
N TYR A 526 -11.81 0.43 2.58
CA TYR A 526 -12.28 -0.78 3.27
C TYR A 526 -13.08 -0.41 4.51
N SER A 527 -14.01 -1.28 4.92
CA SER A 527 -14.84 -1.06 6.11
C SER A 527 -15.14 -2.33 6.90
N PHE A 528 -15.40 -2.17 8.21
CA PHE A 528 -15.92 -3.22 9.09
C PHE A 528 -16.90 -2.65 10.12
N ASP A 529 -17.85 -3.48 10.58
CA ASP A 529 -18.72 -3.18 11.72
C ASP A 529 -17.89 -3.19 13.01
N ALA A 530 -17.78 -2.03 13.66
CA ALA A 530 -17.05 -1.86 14.91
C ALA A 530 -17.97 -1.77 16.13
N THR A 531 -19.28 -2.01 15.97
CA THR A 531 -20.21 -2.14 17.09
C THR A 531 -20.12 -3.51 17.74
N VAL A 532 -19.78 -4.57 16.99
CA VAL A 532 -19.64 -5.93 17.51
C VAL A 532 -18.18 -6.23 17.82
N ILE A 533 -17.85 -6.48 19.09
CA ILE A 533 -16.46 -6.74 19.49
C ILE A 533 -16.10 -8.22 19.37
N GLY A 534 -14.92 -8.50 18.83
CA GLY A 534 -14.37 -9.84 18.65
C GLY A 534 -15.35 -10.81 17.96
N ASN A 535 -15.39 -12.04 18.44
CA ASN A 535 -16.04 -13.17 17.75
C ASN A 535 -17.54 -13.30 18.14
N GLY A 536 -18.30 -12.23 17.93
CA GLY A 536 -19.57 -11.97 18.64
C GLY A 536 -20.74 -12.94 18.38
N VAL A 537 -20.85 -13.54 17.19
CA VAL A 537 -22.08 -14.24 16.71
C VAL A 537 -22.44 -15.46 17.56
N ASP A 538 -21.51 -16.40 17.73
CA ASP A 538 -21.72 -17.56 18.60
C ASP A 538 -21.50 -17.25 20.08
N GLY A 539 -20.73 -16.20 20.38
CA GLY A 539 -20.72 -15.53 21.67
C GLY A 539 -19.97 -16.22 22.79
N ILE A 540 -20.01 -15.61 23.98
CA ILE A 540 -19.14 -15.97 25.09
C ILE A 540 -19.69 -17.18 25.87
N VAL A 541 -18.77 -18.01 26.36
CA VAL A 541 -19.02 -19.28 27.05
C VAL A 541 -19.80 -19.08 28.34
N ALA A 542 -21.12 -19.27 28.28
CA ALA A 542 -22.02 -19.27 29.44
C ALA A 542 -21.67 -20.30 30.53
N GLU A 543 -20.77 -21.25 30.24
CA GLU A 543 -20.23 -22.20 31.19
C GLU A 543 -19.13 -21.63 32.11
N THR A 544 -18.53 -20.48 31.80
CA THR A 544 -17.36 -19.95 32.54
C THR A 544 -17.67 -19.43 33.94
N LYS A 545 -18.93 -19.06 34.21
CA LYS A 545 -19.40 -18.74 35.56
C LYS A 545 -19.53 -19.99 36.43
N ASN A 546 -20.46 -20.87 36.07
CA ASN A 546 -20.96 -21.95 36.92
C ASN A 546 -20.00 -23.17 37.09
N LYS A 547 -18.70 -23.04 36.81
CA LYS A 547 -17.73 -24.17 36.84
C LYS A 547 -16.64 -23.94 37.91
N PRO A 548 -16.61 -24.74 38.99
CA PRO A 548 -15.63 -24.56 40.06
C PRO A 548 -14.22 -24.94 39.60
N ALA A 549 -13.24 -24.07 39.86
CA ALA A 549 -11.83 -24.40 39.66
C ALA A 549 -11.33 -25.44 40.68
N TRP A 550 -10.17 -26.05 40.41
CA TRP A 550 -9.70 -27.32 40.99
C TRP A 550 -9.35 -27.29 42.49
N SER A 551 -10.35 -27.14 43.36
CA SER A 551 -10.33 -27.62 44.75
C SER A 551 -11.75 -27.64 45.32
N GLY A 552 -12.04 -28.54 46.26
CA GLY A 552 -13.34 -28.60 46.97
C GLY A 552 -13.64 -27.43 47.91
N GLN A 553 -12.92 -26.31 47.78
CA GLN A 553 -13.00 -25.13 48.63
C GLN A 553 -13.31 -23.83 47.86
N LEU A 554 -13.15 -23.80 46.52
CA LEU A 554 -13.64 -22.69 45.71
C LEU A 554 -15.15 -22.81 45.51
N LYS A 555 -15.88 -22.10 46.38
CA LYS A 555 -17.29 -21.76 46.22
C LYS A 555 -17.37 -20.28 45.83
N ASP A 556 -18.39 -19.97 45.03
CA ASP A 556 -18.71 -18.65 44.48
C ASP A 556 -17.80 -18.18 43.32
N ASP A 557 -18.43 -17.63 42.27
CA ASP A 557 -17.78 -17.23 41.02
C ASP A 557 -16.81 -16.06 41.23
N LEU A 558 -15.51 -16.30 41.03
CA LEU A 558 -14.46 -15.30 41.27
C LEU A 558 -14.32 -14.33 40.09
N ALA A 559 -14.79 -13.10 40.28
CA ALA A 559 -14.81 -11.98 39.31
C ALA A 559 -13.45 -11.50 38.73
N MET A 560 -12.35 -12.23 38.98
CA MET A 560 -11.06 -12.10 38.29
C MET A 560 -10.93 -13.02 37.06
N TYR A 561 -11.72 -14.09 36.98
CA TYR A 561 -11.75 -15.03 35.85
C TYR A 561 -12.84 -14.70 34.82
N HIS A 562 -13.64 -13.67 35.08
CA HIS A 562 -14.70 -13.22 34.18
C HIS A 562 -14.09 -12.45 33.01
N PHE A 563 -14.67 -12.60 31.82
CA PHE A 563 -14.35 -11.78 30.65
C PHE A 563 -14.90 -10.35 30.86
N LYS A 564 -14.19 -9.31 30.40
CA LYS A 564 -14.53 -7.91 30.66
C LYS A 564 -14.37 -6.99 29.46
N ASN A 565 -15.29 -6.05 29.28
CA ASN A 565 -15.14 -4.96 28.30
C ASN A 565 -14.17 -3.85 28.81
N ALA A 566 -13.97 -2.81 28.01
CA ALA A 566 -13.16 -1.63 28.35
C ALA A 566 -13.64 -0.83 29.58
N MET A 567 -14.87 -1.08 30.06
CA MET A 567 -15.47 -0.45 31.24
C MET A 567 -15.46 -1.38 32.48
N GLY A 568 -14.80 -2.54 32.38
CA GLY A 568 -14.65 -3.50 33.47
C GLY A 568 -15.88 -4.38 33.72
N GLU A 569 -16.92 -4.24 32.90
CA GLU A 569 -18.19 -4.94 33.02
C GLU A 569 -18.06 -6.40 32.61
N ASP A 570 -18.71 -7.29 33.36
CA ASP A 570 -18.67 -8.73 33.16
C ASP A 570 -19.54 -9.17 31.97
N ILE A 571 -18.88 -9.56 30.88
CA ILE A 571 -19.51 -10.00 29.63
C ILE A 571 -19.56 -11.53 29.49
N SER A 572 -19.28 -12.30 30.55
CA SER A 572 -19.04 -13.76 30.49
C SER A 572 -20.23 -14.64 30.09
N VAL A 573 -21.40 -14.05 29.83
CA VAL A 573 -22.63 -14.74 29.40
C VAL A 573 -23.25 -14.14 28.14
N SER A 574 -22.55 -13.20 27.50
CA SER A 574 -23.10 -12.37 26.42
C SER A 574 -22.80 -12.95 25.04
N LYS A 575 -23.87 -13.15 24.24
CA LYS A 575 -23.79 -13.28 22.78
C LYS A 575 -23.89 -11.89 22.16
N ASN A 576 -23.20 -11.66 21.04
CA ASN A 576 -23.12 -10.36 20.37
C ASN A 576 -22.80 -9.22 21.36
N VAL A 577 -21.59 -9.24 21.95
CA VAL A 577 -21.18 -8.12 22.80
C VAL A 577 -21.05 -6.88 21.93
N ALA A 578 -21.93 -5.93 22.17
CA ALA A 578 -21.96 -4.66 21.48
C ALA A 578 -21.18 -3.59 22.26
N VAL A 579 -20.65 -2.62 21.54
CA VAL A 579 -20.16 -1.33 22.03
C VAL A 579 -20.86 -0.21 21.25
N GLU A 580 -20.81 1.01 21.76
CA GLU A 580 -21.37 2.20 21.11
C GLU A 580 -20.25 3.19 20.75
N PRO A 581 -19.57 3.01 19.59
CA PRO A 581 -18.53 3.93 19.14
C PRO A 581 -19.03 5.34 18.89
N LYS A 582 -18.16 6.34 19.10
CA LYS A 582 -18.38 7.73 18.68
C LYS A 582 -17.30 8.26 17.72
N SER A 583 -16.12 7.64 17.71
CA SER A 583 -15.04 7.92 16.77
C SER A 583 -14.11 6.71 16.60
N ALA A 584 -13.25 6.76 15.59
CA ALA A 584 -12.26 5.73 15.27
C ALA A 584 -10.91 6.34 14.91
N LYS A 585 -9.82 5.60 15.16
CA LYS A 585 -8.44 6.06 14.97
C LYS A 585 -7.45 4.91 14.78
N LEU A 586 -6.44 5.11 13.96
CA LEU A 586 -5.27 4.23 13.86
C LEU A 586 -4.38 4.42 15.09
N ILE A 587 -4.16 3.35 15.86
CA ILE A 587 -3.24 3.36 17.01
C ILE A 587 -1.80 3.30 16.51
N TRP A 588 -1.49 2.33 15.64
CA TRP A 588 -0.18 2.19 15.00
C TRP A 588 -0.28 1.42 13.67
N GLN A 589 0.71 1.58 12.80
CA GLN A 589 0.99 0.76 11.59
C GLN A 589 2.48 0.44 11.44
N ASP A 590 2.83 -0.67 10.80
CA ASP A 590 4.22 -1.15 10.63
C ASP A 590 4.98 -0.49 9.46
N LYS A 591 4.26 0.18 8.54
CA LYS A 591 4.79 0.93 7.40
C LYS A 591 4.13 2.29 7.30
N ASP A 592 4.89 3.34 6.98
CA ASP A 592 4.32 4.66 6.71
C ASP A 592 3.34 4.58 5.53
N ASN A 593 2.19 5.25 5.67
CA ASN A 593 1.14 5.34 4.65
C ASN A 593 0.59 3.97 4.14
N LEU A 594 0.67 2.90 4.94
CA LEU A 594 -0.10 1.66 4.70
C LEU A 594 -1.60 1.96 4.88
N ILE A 595 -1.96 2.55 6.01
CA ILE A 595 -3.28 3.08 6.34
C ILE A 595 -3.16 4.60 6.43
N SER A 596 -3.68 5.31 5.43
CA SER A 596 -3.50 6.76 5.29
C SER A 596 -4.63 7.60 5.89
N GLN A 597 -5.80 7.01 6.11
CA GLN A 597 -6.97 7.65 6.74
C GLN A 597 -7.80 6.61 7.50
N VAL A 598 -8.43 7.03 8.60
CA VAL A 598 -9.43 6.27 9.35
C VAL A 598 -10.57 7.21 9.73
N ALA A 599 -11.81 6.73 9.59
CA ALA A 599 -13.03 7.44 9.92
C ALA A 599 -14.04 6.51 10.62
N PHE A 600 -15.00 7.10 11.34
CA PHE A 600 -16.19 6.40 11.82
C PHE A 600 -17.44 6.96 11.15
N ASN A 601 -18.14 6.11 10.40
CA ASN A 601 -19.40 6.44 9.75
C ASN A 601 -20.54 6.14 10.73
N SER A 602 -21.11 7.18 11.33
CA SER A 602 -22.18 7.08 12.33
C SER A 602 -23.57 6.76 11.75
N GLU A 603 -23.75 6.77 10.43
CA GLU A 603 -25.01 6.30 9.81
C GLU A 603 -25.03 4.77 9.66
N THR A 604 -23.90 4.20 9.24
CA THR A 604 -23.74 2.73 9.07
C THR A 604 -23.20 2.05 10.32
N ASN A 605 -22.65 2.82 11.27
CA ASN A 605 -21.88 2.38 12.44
C ASN A 605 -20.61 1.58 12.09
N ARG A 606 -20.04 1.84 10.92
CA ARG A 606 -18.83 1.17 10.42
C ARG A 606 -17.60 2.05 10.57
N VAL A 607 -16.46 1.40 10.80
CA VAL A 607 -15.15 2.02 10.59
C VAL A 607 -14.85 1.96 9.10
N GLU A 608 -14.36 3.07 8.54
CA GLU A 608 -13.89 3.17 7.16
C GLU A 608 -12.43 3.60 7.14
N PHE A 609 -11.62 3.00 6.28
CA PHE A 609 -10.19 3.33 6.16
C PHE A 609 -9.66 3.16 4.74
N LEU A 610 -8.61 3.92 4.42
CA LEU A 610 -7.85 3.78 3.18
C LEU A 610 -6.62 2.90 3.43
N SER A 611 -6.46 1.84 2.64
CA SER A 611 -5.30 0.92 2.68
C SER A 611 -4.50 0.99 1.37
N ASN A 612 -3.19 0.73 1.43
CA ASN A 612 -2.31 0.60 0.26
C ASN A 612 -1.09 -0.30 0.54
N GLY A 613 -1.01 -1.45 -0.12
CA GLY A 613 0.10 -2.40 0.01
C GLY A 613 -0.07 -3.43 1.13
N ALA A 614 0.95 -4.26 1.33
CA ALA A 614 0.97 -5.29 2.38
C ALA A 614 1.62 -4.79 3.67
N GLY A 615 1.08 -5.13 4.84
CA GLY A 615 1.56 -4.72 6.15
C GLY A 615 0.54 -4.97 7.27
N ASN A 616 0.75 -4.34 8.42
CA ASN A 616 -0.06 -4.48 9.62
C ASN A 616 -0.42 -3.11 10.22
N GLY A 617 -1.65 -2.98 10.70
CA GLY A 617 -2.07 -1.86 11.55
C GLY A 617 -3.04 -2.28 12.65
N VAL A 618 -3.25 -1.41 13.63
CA VAL A 618 -4.27 -1.58 14.68
C VAL A 618 -5.17 -0.37 14.69
N ILE A 619 -6.45 -0.56 14.37
CA ILE A 619 -7.49 0.48 14.45
C ILE A 619 -8.30 0.26 15.73
N ALA A 620 -8.62 1.35 16.41
CA ALA A 620 -9.44 1.35 17.62
C ALA A 620 -10.68 2.25 17.47
N VAL A 621 -11.72 1.96 18.25
CA VAL A 621 -12.90 2.83 18.40
C VAL A 621 -13.06 3.30 19.83
N TYR A 622 -13.65 4.49 19.99
CA TYR A 622 -13.64 5.26 21.23
C TYR A 622 -15.04 5.63 21.73
N ASP A 623 -15.15 5.82 23.04
CA ASP A 623 -16.35 6.28 23.74
C ASP A 623 -16.60 7.80 23.61
N ASN A 624 -15.69 8.53 22.98
CA ASN A 624 -15.69 9.99 22.80
C ASN A 624 -15.68 10.33 21.30
N SER A 625 -16.26 11.46 20.91
CA SER A 625 -16.21 11.95 19.52
C SER A 625 -14.80 12.45 19.15
N ASP A 626 -14.02 12.92 20.11
CA ASP A 626 -12.60 13.22 19.92
C ASP A 626 -11.74 12.05 20.45
N PRO A 627 -11.10 11.23 19.57
CA PRO A 627 -10.23 10.11 19.98
C PRO A 627 -8.85 10.57 20.48
N ASN A 628 -8.62 11.88 20.60
CA ASN A 628 -7.45 12.50 21.21
C ASN A 628 -7.77 13.24 22.53
N ALA A 629 -9.04 13.27 22.98
CA ALA A 629 -9.41 13.87 24.26
C ALA A 629 -8.81 13.09 25.45
N ALA A 630 -8.44 13.80 26.51
CA ALA A 630 -7.73 13.23 27.66
C ALA A 630 -8.57 12.25 28.52
N ASP A 631 -9.88 12.19 28.28
CA ASP A 631 -10.85 11.29 28.91
C ASP A 631 -11.40 10.23 27.95
N ALA A 632 -10.96 10.21 26.67
CA ALA A 632 -11.41 9.24 25.68
C ALA A 632 -10.81 7.83 25.93
N ASN A 633 -11.67 6.83 26.04
CA ASN A 633 -11.29 5.43 26.24
C ASN A 633 -11.48 4.64 24.94
N VAL A 634 -10.49 3.82 24.59
CA VAL A 634 -10.66 2.77 23.58
C VAL A 634 -11.65 1.73 24.10
N LEU A 635 -12.76 1.56 23.38
CA LEU A 635 -13.79 0.55 23.64
C LEU A 635 -13.33 -0.84 23.18
N TRP A 636 -12.71 -0.90 22.00
CA TRP A 636 -12.09 -2.09 21.41
C TRP A 636 -11.14 -1.69 20.28
N SER A 637 -10.31 -2.64 19.85
CA SER A 637 -9.34 -2.48 18.75
C SER A 637 -9.16 -3.77 17.97
N TRP A 638 -8.90 -3.64 16.67
CA TRP A 638 -8.79 -4.71 15.69
C TRP A 638 -7.46 -4.63 14.96
N HIS A 639 -6.91 -5.79 14.65
CA HIS A 639 -5.74 -5.97 13.78
C HIS A 639 -6.18 -5.94 12.31
N ILE A 640 -5.68 -4.97 11.57
CA ILE A 640 -5.83 -4.89 10.12
C ILE A 640 -4.60 -5.55 9.51
N TRP A 641 -4.80 -6.70 8.87
CA TRP A 641 -3.74 -7.52 8.29
C TRP A 641 -3.81 -7.40 6.76
N CYS A 642 -3.02 -6.49 6.20
CA CYS A 642 -2.98 -6.28 4.76
C CYS A 642 -2.05 -7.33 4.13
N THR A 643 -2.62 -8.39 3.55
CA THR A 643 -1.90 -9.53 2.99
C THR A 643 -2.68 -10.15 1.83
N GLU A 644 -2.00 -10.89 0.97
CA GLU A 644 -2.67 -11.92 0.17
C GLU A 644 -3.29 -12.96 1.12
N GLN A 645 -4.44 -13.53 0.73
CA GLN A 645 -5.18 -14.50 1.53
C GLN A 645 -4.26 -15.69 1.91
N PRO A 646 -4.02 -15.97 3.20
CA PRO A 646 -3.21 -17.11 3.62
C PRO A 646 -3.76 -18.43 3.09
N ASP A 647 -2.85 -19.24 2.54
CA ASP A 647 -3.13 -20.59 2.06
C ASP A 647 -3.38 -21.55 3.22
N ILE A 648 -4.10 -22.66 2.92
CA ILE A 648 -4.43 -23.68 3.91
C ILE A 648 -3.53 -24.90 3.72
N ILE A 649 -2.71 -25.20 4.73
CA ILE A 649 -1.99 -26.47 4.84
C ILE A 649 -2.84 -27.42 5.68
N GLU A 650 -3.31 -28.51 5.08
CA GLU A 650 -3.85 -29.64 5.86
C GLU A 650 -2.72 -30.35 6.61
N LEU A 651 -2.99 -30.83 7.81
CA LEU A 651 -2.09 -31.61 8.65
C LEU A 651 -2.81 -32.87 9.12
N GLY A 652 -2.44 -34.02 8.54
CA GLY A 652 -2.88 -35.32 9.03
C GLY A 652 -2.16 -35.66 10.33
N LEU A 653 -2.89 -36.17 11.32
CA LEU A 653 -2.25 -36.73 12.52
C LEU A 653 -1.46 -38.01 12.16
N PRO A 654 -0.36 -38.29 12.88
CA PRO A 654 0.62 -39.28 12.48
C PRO A 654 0.06 -40.70 12.54
N THR A 655 0.47 -41.56 11.62
CA THR A 655 0.13 -42.98 11.58
C THR A 655 0.94 -43.83 12.58
N ASN A 656 1.40 -43.23 13.69
CA ASN A 656 2.23 -43.88 14.74
C ASN A 656 1.44 -44.86 15.64
N GLY A 657 0.19 -45.15 15.32
CA GLY A 657 -0.65 -46.15 15.98
C GLY A 657 -1.50 -45.63 17.15
N GLU A 658 -1.39 -44.35 17.51
CA GLU A 658 -2.20 -43.74 18.56
C GLU A 658 -3.23 -42.75 18.00
N VAL A 659 -4.36 -42.61 18.68
CA VAL A 659 -5.36 -41.57 18.39
C VAL A 659 -5.16 -40.44 19.41
N TYR A 660 -4.62 -39.31 18.94
CA TYR A 660 -4.54 -38.06 19.70
C TYR A 660 -5.94 -37.39 19.73
N SER A 661 -6.14 -36.18 19.20
CA SER A 661 -7.51 -35.70 18.94
C SER A 661 -8.24 -36.48 17.85
N GLY A 662 -7.50 -37.10 16.92
CA GLY A 662 -8.06 -37.74 15.72
C GLY A 662 -8.57 -36.74 14.67
N ILE A 663 -8.23 -35.45 14.83
CA ILE A 663 -8.60 -34.36 13.94
C ILE A 663 -7.47 -34.15 12.92
N ASN A 664 -7.81 -34.12 11.63
CA ASN A 664 -6.91 -33.56 10.62
C ASN A 664 -7.04 -32.03 10.67
N TYR A 665 -5.98 -31.34 11.06
CA TYR A 665 -6.00 -29.89 11.21
C TYR A 665 -5.83 -29.18 9.86
N ARG A 666 -6.31 -27.94 9.79
CA ARG A 666 -6.08 -27.02 8.67
C ARG A 666 -5.47 -25.75 9.24
N ILE A 667 -4.22 -25.46 8.90
CA ILE A 667 -3.49 -24.28 9.40
C ILE A 667 -3.23 -23.27 8.27
N MET A 668 -2.95 -22.03 8.65
CA MET A 668 -2.38 -21.05 7.72
C MET A 668 -0.95 -21.42 7.31
N ASP A 669 -0.59 -21.11 6.05
CA ASP A 669 0.78 -21.24 5.52
C ASP A 669 1.82 -20.38 6.27
N ARG A 670 1.38 -19.25 6.84
CA ARG A 670 2.17 -18.25 7.57
C ARG A 670 1.62 -17.97 8.97
N ASP A 671 2.43 -17.38 9.84
CA ASP A 671 1.99 -16.92 11.17
C ASP A 671 1.17 -15.61 11.08
N LEU A 672 0.28 -15.36 12.05
CA LEU A 672 -0.64 -14.24 12.05
C LEU A 672 0.10 -12.89 11.96
N GLY A 673 -0.22 -12.09 10.94
CA GLY A 673 0.44 -10.81 10.65
C GLY A 673 1.64 -10.89 9.70
N ALA A 674 2.08 -12.09 9.29
CA ALA A 674 3.07 -12.24 8.22
C ALA A 674 2.45 -11.84 6.86
N THR A 675 3.21 -11.15 6.02
CA THR A 675 2.74 -10.65 4.71
C THR A 675 3.16 -11.54 3.54
N THR A 676 4.07 -12.49 3.77
CA THR A 676 4.52 -13.52 2.82
C THR A 676 4.68 -14.87 3.53
N CYS A 677 4.95 -15.93 2.77
CA CYS A 677 5.39 -17.24 3.28
C CYS A 677 6.79 -17.65 2.77
N THR A 678 7.49 -16.75 2.08
CA THR A 678 8.82 -16.93 1.50
C THR A 678 9.88 -17.15 2.61
N PRO A 679 10.64 -18.27 2.60
CA PRO A 679 11.64 -18.55 3.61
C PRO A 679 12.71 -17.47 3.75
N ASP A 680 13.23 -17.31 4.98
CA ASP A 680 14.24 -16.33 5.38
C ASP A 680 13.94 -14.83 5.08
N GLU A 681 12.76 -14.49 4.56
CA GLU A 681 12.32 -13.10 4.36
C GLU A 681 11.63 -12.51 5.59
N LEU A 682 11.95 -11.24 5.92
CA LEU A 682 11.47 -10.59 7.15
C LEU A 682 9.93 -10.46 7.15
N THR A 683 9.34 -10.34 5.97
CA THR A 683 7.89 -10.31 5.73
C THR A 683 7.16 -11.60 6.08
N THR A 684 7.87 -12.72 6.25
CA THR A 684 7.29 -14.02 6.67
C THR A 684 7.25 -14.19 8.20
N ARG A 685 7.84 -13.27 8.98
CA ARG A 685 7.60 -13.23 10.43
C ARG A 685 6.19 -12.69 10.74
N GLY A 686 5.45 -13.44 11.55
CA GLY A 686 4.20 -12.96 12.16
C GLY A 686 4.42 -11.93 13.27
N MET A 687 3.33 -11.29 13.70
CA MET A 687 3.30 -10.36 14.82
C MET A 687 3.35 -11.10 16.17
N GLY A 688 3.82 -10.43 17.22
CA GLY A 688 3.87 -11.00 18.58
C GLY A 688 2.62 -10.68 19.40
N TYR A 689 2.04 -11.65 20.08
CA TYR A 689 0.85 -11.48 20.93
C TYR A 689 1.14 -11.94 22.36
N GLN A 690 0.84 -11.10 23.36
CA GLN A 690 0.83 -11.54 24.77
C GLN A 690 -0.35 -12.48 24.99
N TRP A 691 -0.14 -13.58 25.73
CA TRP A 691 -1.14 -14.64 25.81
C TRP A 691 -2.46 -14.13 26.40
N GLY A 692 -3.57 -14.41 25.72
CA GLY A 692 -4.91 -13.95 26.14
C GLY A 692 -5.26 -12.50 25.78
N ARG A 693 -4.35 -11.74 25.15
CA ARG A 693 -4.68 -10.45 24.50
C ARG A 693 -5.01 -10.69 23.02
N LYS A 694 -5.84 -9.83 22.45
CA LYS A 694 -6.15 -9.82 21.01
C LYS A 694 -5.21 -8.95 20.17
N ASP A 695 -4.46 -8.05 20.83
CA ASP A 695 -3.71 -6.98 20.18
C ASP A 695 -2.27 -7.40 19.83
N PRO A 696 -1.81 -7.16 18.59
CA PRO A 696 -0.44 -7.44 18.18
C PRO A 696 0.57 -6.38 18.65
N PHE A 697 1.80 -6.83 18.90
CA PHE A 697 2.98 -6.06 19.24
C PHE A 697 4.05 -6.20 18.15
N ILE A 698 4.66 -5.07 17.78
CA ILE A 698 5.67 -5.02 16.71
C ILE A 698 6.86 -5.95 17.00
N GLY A 699 7.30 -6.65 15.96
CA GLY A 699 8.52 -7.46 15.96
C GLY A 699 9.80 -6.60 15.95
N SER A 700 10.95 -7.24 15.78
CA SER A 700 12.24 -6.57 15.70
C SER A 700 12.50 -5.97 14.30
N ALA A 701 13.33 -4.92 14.23
CA ALA A 701 13.68 -4.24 12.99
C ALA A 701 14.38 -5.13 11.94
N SER A 702 14.91 -6.30 12.34
CA SER A 702 15.45 -7.33 11.46
C SER A 702 15.51 -8.69 12.17
N PHE A 703 15.78 -9.77 11.42
CA PHE A 703 16.83 -10.75 11.75
C PHE A 703 17.31 -10.74 13.21
N GLU A 704 18.45 -10.08 13.38
CA GLU A 704 19.32 -10.13 14.56
C GLU A 704 19.13 -8.93 15.51
N SER A 705 18.14 -8.07 15.25
CA SER A 705 17.92 -6.82 16.00
C SER A 705 17.32 -7.05 17.39
N THR A 706 17.90 -6.38 18.40
CA THR A 706 17.31 -6.19 19.74
C THR A 706 16.26 -5.08 19.80
N GLU A 707 16.23 -4.21 18.79
CA GLU A 707 15.31 -3.08 18.70
C GLU A 707 14.03 -3.43 17.95
N SER A 708 12.92 -2.83 18.38
CA SER A 708 11.62 -2.84 17.69
C SER A 708 11.75 -2.36 16.25
N ALA A 709 10.96 -2.93 15.33
CA ALA A 709 10.75 -2.31 14.04
C ALA A 709 10.01 -0.96 14.22
N PRO A 710 10.14 -0.02 13.25
CA PRO A 710 9.40 1.23 13.29
C PRO A 710 7.89 1.02 13.41
N MET A 711 7.23 1.98 14.07
CA MET A 711 5.79 2.08 14.18
C MET A 711 5.39 3.51 13.80
N TYR A 712 4.27 3.67 13.09
CA TYR A 712 3.80 4.98 12.65
C TYR A 712 2.35 5.24 13.07
N ASN A 713 1.97 6.50 13.23
CA ASN A 713 0.56 6.91 13.30
C ASN A 713 -0.01 7.18 11.89
N VAL A 714 -1.28 7.63 11.80
CA VAL A 714 -1.95 7.98 10.53
C VAL A 714 -1.32 9.19 9.79
N ARG A 715 -0.37 9.89 10.42
CA ARG A 715 0.35 11.05 9.87
C ARG A 715 1.77 10.71 9.37
N GLY A 716 2.19 9.45 9.50
CA GLY A 716 3.57 9.06 9.23
C GLY A 716 4.58 9.59 10.25
N THR A 717 4.14 9.91 11.47
CA THR A 717 5.03 10.22 12.59
C THR A 717 5.48 8.92 13.25
N ASP A 718 6.79 8.80 13.53
CA ASP A 718 7.32 7.70 14.36
C ASP A 718 6.63 7.63 15.73
N LEU A 719 6.28 6.42 16.16
CA LEU A 719 5.79 6.08 17.48
C LEU A 719 6.82 5.27 18.25
N PHE A 720 6.91 5.52 19.56
CA PHE A 720 7.74 4.71 20.45
C PHE A 720 6.96 3.48 20.93
N PHE A 721 7.63 2.32 20.96
CA PHE A 721 7.11 1.12 21.59
C PHE A 721 7.11 1.31 23.12
N GLU A 722 5.94 1.17 23.76
CA GLU A 722 5.77 1.47 25.18
C GLU A 722 5.74 0.19 26.03
N GLU A 723 6.70 0.05 26.94
CA GLU A 723 6.77 -1.04 27.93
C GLU A 723 6.44 -0.49 29.32
N ILE A 724 5.37 -0.98 29.96
CA ILE A 724 4.95 -0.56 31.31
C ILE A 724 4.94 -1.75 32.26
N GLN A 725 5.52 -1.56 33.46
CA GLN A 725 5.53 -2.58 34.50
C GLN A 725 4.13 -2.81 35.09
N LYS A 726 3.75 -4.08 35.19
CA LYS A 726 2.49 -4.53 35.78
C LYS A 726 2.29 -4.00 37.21
N THR A 727 1.07 -3.53 37.46
CA THR A 727 0.55 -3.20 38.80
C THR A 727 -0.89 -3.68 38.92
N LYS A 728 -1.52 -3.50 40.09
CA LYS A 728 -2.93 -3.88 40.31
C LYS A 728 -3.94 -3.15 39.40
N SER A 729 -3.63 -1.95 38.91
CA SER A 729 -4.49 -1.21 37.97
C SER A 729 -4.13 -1.51 36.51
N ILE A 730 -2.84 -1.70 36.21
CA ILE A 730 -2.31 -1.89 34.84
C ILE A 730 -2.51 -3.34 34.36
N GLY A 731 -2.30 -4.34 35.21
CA GLY A 731 -2.47 -5.75 34.86
C GLY A 731 -3.93 -6.18 34.86
N THR A 732 -4.79 -5.54 34.07
CA THR A 732 -6.22 -5.86 33.98
C THR A 732 -6.68 -5.96 32.53
N ILE A 733 -7.68 -6.81 32.25
CA ILE A 733 -8.29 -6.94 30.91
C ILE A 733 -8.79 -5.57 30.41
N GLU A 734 -9.45 -4.83 31.29
CA GLU A 734 -9.97 -3.47 31.07
C GLU A 734 -8.88 -2.45 30.66
N TYR A 735 -7.70 -2.51 31.29
CA TYR A 735 -6.55 -1.70 30.91
C TYR A 735 -5.92 -2.19 29.60
N ALA A 736 -5.78 -3.51 29.42
CA ALA A 736 -5.19 -4.12 28.23
C ALA A 736 -6.01 -3.86 26.94
N ILE A 737 -7.34 -3.70 27.05
CA ILE A 737 -8.21 -3.25 25.94
C ILE A 737 -8.01 -1.76 25.67
N ARG A 738 -7.96 -0.92 26.71
CA ARG A 738 -7.82 0.54 26.55
C ARG A 738 -6.44 0.98 26.06
N HIS A 739 -5.42 0.16 26.28
CA HIS A 739 -4.03 0.42 25.92
C HIS A 739 -3.46 -0.70 25.03
N PRO A 740 -3.97 -0.87 23.79
CA PRO A 740 -3.62 -1.99 22.92
C PRO A 740 -2.15 -1.95 22.43
N ASN A 741 -1.53 -0.77 22.41
CA ASN A 741 -0.12 -0.57 22.06
C ASN A 741 0.86 -0.69 23.24
N VAL A 742 0.37 -0.82 24.48
CA VAL A 742 1.23 -0.91 25.68
C VAL A 742 1.56 -2.36 25.98
N PHE A 743 2.85 -2.70 25.97
CA PHE A 743 3.36 -4.00 26.35
C PHE A 743 3.53 -4.07 27.88
N ILE A 744 2.78 -4.96 28.53
CA ILE A 744 2.70 -5.02 30.00
C ILE A 744 3.72 -6.04 30.51
N ILE A 745 4.78 -5.59 31.17
CA ILE A 745 5.88 -6.44 31.65
C ILE A 745 5.65 -6.96 33.08
N SER A 746 5.93 -8.24 33.30
CA SER A 746 5.82 -8.94 34.59
C SER A 746 6.99 -8.60 35.53
N ASN A 747 6.70 -8.54 36.83
CA ASN A 747 7.69 -8.53 37.90
C ASN A 747 7.84 -9.94 38.50
N GLY A 748 8.89 -10.68 38.12
CA GLY A 748 9.11 -12.10 38.43
C GLY A 748 9.34 -12.51 39.89
N ALA A 749 8.85 -11.72 40.86
CA ALA A 749 9.06 -11.92 42.29
C ALA A 749 7.82 -11.72 43.19
N ALA A 750 6.72 -11.13 42.72
CA ALA A 750 5.56 -10.86 43.59
C ALA A 750 4.22 -10.78 42.85
N TYR A 751 3.33 -11.74 43.16
CA TYR A 751 1.97 -11.94 42.64
C TYR A 751 1.90 -12.12 41.11
N SER A 752 1.39 -13.26 40.64
CA SER A 752 1.19 -13.54 39.20
C SER A 752 2.47 -13.40 38.34
N GLY A 753 3.65 -13.74 38.86
CA GLY A 753 4.93 -13.65 38.11
C GLY A 753 4.89 -14.49 36.82
N GLY A 754 5.49 -13.97 35.75
CA GLY A 754 5.40 -14.49 34.37
C GLY A 754 4.17 -14.00 33.58
N ASP A 755 3.09 -13.60 34.25
CA ASP A 755 1.85 -13.12 33.61
C ASP A 755 1.84 -11.59 33.42
N TRP A 756 1.18 -11.09 32.37
CA TRP A 756 0.84 -9.66 32.25
C TRP A 756 -0.41 -9.30 33.06
N LEU A 757 -1.29 -10.27 33.29
CA LEU A 757 -2.48 -10.11 34.13
C LEU A 757 -2.07 -10.07 35.62
N TYR A 758 -2.70 -9.20 36.39
CA TYR A 758 -2.49 -9.09 37.84
C TYR A 758 -3.63 -9.79 38.58
N TYR A 759 -3.27 -10.73 39.45
CA TYR A 759 -4.19 -11.36 40.39
C TYR A 759 -3.45 -11.81 41.66
N ILE A 760 -4.21 -12.16 42.70
CA ILE A 760 -3.71 -12.74 43.95
C ILE A 760 -4.47 -14.06 44.16
N SER A 761 -3.75 -15.17 44.34
CA SER A 761 -4.39 -16.47 44.59
C SER A 761 -5.04 -16.49 45.98
N PRO A 762 -6.38 -16.64 46.10
CA PRO A 762 -7.07 -16.57 47.38
C PRO A 762 -6.82 -17.80 48.26
N ILE A 763 -6.39 -18.92 47.68
CA ILE A 763 -6.15 -20.18 48.39
C ILE A 763 -4.86 -20.12 49.22
N TYR A 764 -3.78 -19.56 48.64
CA TYR A 764 -2.44 -19.62 49.22
C TYR A 764 -1.92 -18.29 49.78
N GLN A 765 -2.58 -17.17 49.49
CA GLN A 765 -2.13 -15.81 49.82
C GLN A 765 -0.72 -15.47 49.27
N SER A 766 -0.26 -16.23 48.29
CA SER A 766 1.06 -16.17 47.65
C SER A 766 0.92 -16.12 46.12
N SER A 767 2.03 -16.24 45.39
CA SER A 767 2.12 -16.08 43.93
C SER A 767 1.71 -17.31 43.11
N SER A 768 0.88 -18.22 43.62
CA SER A 768 0.45 -19.45 42.94
C SER A 768 -0.55 -19.20 41.79
N MET A 769 -0.01 -18.74 40.65
CA MET A 769 -0.23 -19.21 39.27
C MET A 769 -1.66 -19.42 38.70
N THR A 770 -2.73 -19.00 39.38
CA THR A 770 -4.10 -19.05 38.85
C THR A 770 -4.50 -17.78 38.07
N GLY A 771 -4.01 -17.63 36.84
CA GLY A 771 -4.50 -16.61 35.89
C GLY A 771 -5.83 -16.99 35.21
N ASN A 772 -6.40 -16.12 34.38
CA ASN A 772 -7.59 -16.47 33.58
C ASN A 772 -7.21 -17.45 32.45
N GLN A 773 -7.66 -18.70 32.54
CA GLN A 773 -7.30 -19.77 31.60
C GLN A 773 -8.10 -19.75 30.28
N TYR A 774 -9.17 -18.96 30.20
CA TYR A 774 -10.15 -19.03 29.11
C TYR A 774 -9.96 -17.97 28.01
N LEU A 775 -8.96 -17.08 28.11
CA LEU A 775 -8.88 -15.88 27.26
C LEU A 775 -8.79 -16.17 25.75
N TRP A 776 -8.04 -17.20 25.34
CA TRP A 776 -8.02 -17.75 23.98
C TRP A 776 -8.76 -19.10 23.88
N GLY A 777 -9.82 -19.28 24.68
CA GLY A 777 -10.78 -20.36 24.50
C GLY A 777 -10.29 -21.77 24.78
N ASN A 778 -9.25 -21.89 25.61
CA ASN A 778 -8.95 -23.14 26.26
C ASN A 778 -9.93 -23.45 27.41
N ASN A 779 -10.17 -24.74 27.64
CA ASN A 779 -10.89 -25.25 28.80
C ASN A 779 -9.86 -25.64 29.88
N PRO A 780 -9.98 -25.26 31.17
CA PRO A 780 -9.05 -25.72 32.21
C PRO A 780 -9.08 -27.24 32.38
N TYR A 781 -10.19 -27.92 32.07
CA TYR A 781 -10.24 -29.38 31.95
C TYR A 781 -9.61 -29.92 30.64
N SER A 782 -8.61 -29.22 30.12
CA SER A 782 -7.67 -29.68 29.07
C SER A 782 -6.25 -29.85 29.61
N GLU A 783 -5.98 -29.53 30.89
CA GLU A 783 -4.76 -29.95 31.59
C GLU A 783 -4.47 -31.41 31.24
N TYR A 784 -3.27 -31.70 30.72
CA TYR A 784 -2.87 -33.05 30.28
C TYR A 784 -3.73 -33.69 29.18
N LYS A 785 -4.69 -32.98 28.58
CA LYS A 785 -5.53 -33.60 27.55
C LYS A 785 -4.73 -33.67 26.26
N MET A 786 -4.24 -34.86 25.92
CA MET A 786 -3.54 -35.15 24.65
C MET A 786 -4.46 -35.87 23.64
N VAL A 787 -5.61 -36.35 24.11
CA VAL A 787 -6.56 -37.19 23.35
C VAL A 787 -7.93 -36.53 23.36
N ASN A 788 -8.70 -36.60 22.27
CA ASN A 788 -10.02 -35.95 22.14
C ASN A 788 -10.04 -34.46 22.57
N ILE A 789 -9.02 -33.68 22.21
CA ILE A 789 -8.91 -32.25 22.56
C ILE A 789 -10.06 -31.45 21.93
N LYS A 790 -10.55 -30.45 22.67
CA LYS A 790 -11.56 -29.49 22.20
C LYS A 790 -11.22 -28.09 22.65
N THR A 791 -10.67 -27.29 21.75
CA THR A 791 -10.52 -25.84 21.89
C THR A 791 -11.59 -25.13 21.05
N MET A 792 -11.92 -23.90 21.45
CA MET A 792 -12.92 -23.08 20.78
C MET A 792 -12.42 -21.64 20.64
N LYS A 793 -13.02 -20.89 19.71
CA LYS A 793 -12.76 -19.46 19.57
C LYS A 793 -13.50 -18.68 20.67
N THR A 794 -12.86 -17.64 21.20
CA THR A 794 -13.42 -16.76 22.26
C THR A 794 -13.21 -15.30 21.91
N LEU A 795 -13.82 -14.37 22.66
CA LEU A 795 -13.81 -12.95 22.33
C LEU A 795 -12.41 -12.31 22.17
N TYR A 796 -11.36 -12.87 22.80
CA TYR A 796 -9.99 -12.33 22.76
C TYR A 796 -9.05 -13.15 21.86
N ASP A 797 -9.54 -14.21 21.23
CA ASP A 797 -8.82 -14.97 20.22
C ASP A 797 -8.48 -14.04 19.03
N PRO A 798 -7.19 -13.80 18.73
CA PRO A 798 -6.77 -12.79 17.75
C PRO A 798 -6.93 -13.25 16.30
N CYS A 799 -7.18 -14.53 16.03
CA CYS A 799 -7.23 -15.04 14.66
C CYS A 799 -8.44 -14.46 13.87
N PRO A 800 -8.37 -14.40 12.53
CA PRO A 800 -9.48 -13.96 11.70
C PRO A 800 -10.75 -14.82 11.81
N ALA A 801 -11.82 -14.36 11.17
CA ALA A 801 -13.09 -15.10 11.08
C ALA A 801 -12.88 -16.50 10.45
N GLY A 802 -13.53 -17.52 11.02
CA GLY A 802 -13.37 -18.91 10.60
C GLY A 802 -12.02 -19.57 10.92
N TYR A 803 -11.20 -18.96 11.78
CA TYR A 803 -9.94 -19.51 12.31
C TYR A 803 -9.80 -19.26 13.83
N LYS A 804 -9.10 -20.10 14.58
CA LYS A 804 -8.82 -19.94 16.02
C LYS A 804 -7.35 -20.18 16.35
N VAL A 805 -6.91 -19.80 17.56
CA VAL A 805 -5.58 -20.14 18.07
C VAL A 805 -5.43 -21.67 18.13
N SER A 806 -4.28 -22.16 17.64
CA SER A 806 -3.99 -23.59 17.56
C SER A 806 -4.10 -24.33 18.91
N PRO A 807 -4.70 -25.53 18.97
CA PRO A 807 -4.66 -26.39 20.14
C PRO A 807 -3.25 -26.99 20.34
N PRO A 808 -2.92 -27.50 21.54
CA PRO A 808 -1.61 -28.07 21.86
C PRO A 808 -1.12 -29.17 20.89
N ASP A 809 -2.03 -29.99 20.36
CA ASP A 809 -1.71 -31.19 19.58
C ASP A 809 -1.61 -30.98 18.06
N VAL A 810 -1.82 -29.77 17.55
CA VAL A 810 -1.76 -29.49 16.09
C VAL A 810 -0.42 -29.95 15.47
N TYR A 811 0.69 -29.77 16.20
CA TYR A 811 2.03 -30.14 15.75
C TYR A 811 2.36 -31.61 15.99
N GLY A 812 1.44 -32.39 16.59
CA GLY A 812 1.52 -33.85 16.64
C GLY A 812 1.67 -34.48 15.25
N ALA A 813 1.19 -33.79 14.20
CA ALA A 813 1.40 -34.13 12.79
C ALA A 813 2.89 -34.34 12.39
N PHE A 814 3.85 -33.73 13.12
CA PHE A 814 5.28 -33.88 12.84
C PHE A 814 5.92 -35.11 13.51
N LEU A 815 5.19 -35.83 14.37
CA LEU A 815 5.71 -36.99 15.09
C LEU A 815 5.93 -38.20 14.18
N LYS A 816 7.08 -38.86 14.34
CA LYS A 816 7.31 -40.22 13.82
C LYS A 816 7.04 -41.30 14.87
N GLU A 817 7.20 -40.96 16.15
CA GLU A 817 7.09 -41.88 17.29
C GLU A 817 5.96 -41.49 18.24
N LYS A 818 5.65 -42.37 19.19
CA LYS A 818 4.72 -42.11 20.29
C LYS A 818 5.38 -41.20 21.33
N ILE A 819 4.63 -40.23 21.86
CA ILE A 819 5.14 -39.31 22.91
C ILE A 819 4.38 -39.36 24.25
N ILE A 820 3.29 -40.13 24.37
CA ILE A 820 2.60 -40.30 25.66
C ILE A 820 3.50 -41.10 26.60
N GLU A 821 4.05 -40.40 27.60
CA GLU A 821 4.98 -40.91 28.63
C GLU A 821 4.21 -41.56 29.80
N GLY A 822 3.01 -41.05 30.12
CA GLY A 822 2.13 -41.63 31.14
C GLY A 822 0.73 -41.01 31.16
N SER A 823 -0.11 -41.47 32.10
CA SER A 823 -1.50 -41.00 32.29
C SER A 823 -1.71 -40.36 33.66
N VAL A 824 -2.61 -39.39 33.77
CA VAL A 824 -2.87 -38.61 35.01
C VAL A 824 -4.15 -39.08 35.72
N THR A 825 -4.42 -40.39 35.67
CA THR A 825 -5.65 -41.04 36.15
C THR A 825 -5.90 -40.90 37.65
N ASP A 826 -4.85 -40.72 38.44
CA ASP A 826 -4.95 -40.60 39.90
C ASP A 826 -5.50 -39.24 40.35
N ARG A 827 -5.56 -38.26 39.43
CA ARG A 827 -6.16 -36.94 39.67
C ARG A 827 -7.39 -36.70 38.78
N LEU A 828 -7.37 -37.11 37.50
CA LEU A 828 -8.42 -36.78 36.53
C LEU A 828 -9.20 -38.02 36.04
N PRO A 829 -10.54 -37.95 35.89
CA PRO A 829 -11.41 -39.12 35.73
C PRO A 829 -11.60 -39.65 34.29
N SER A 830 -10.85 -39.15 33.30
CA SER A 830 -10.91 -39.65 31.91
C SER A 830 -9.62 -40.36 31.52
N SER A 831 -9.71 -41.29 30.58
CA SER A 831 -8.57 -41.88 29.88
C SER A 831 -7.88 -40.92 28.91
N ASP A 832 -8.45 -39.73 28.66
CA ASP A 832 -7.87 -38.74 27.72
C ASP A 832 -6.63 -38.00 28.24
N TYR A 833 -6.30 -38.16 29.53
CA TYR A 833 -5.35 -37.31 30.25
C TYR A 833 -3.98 -37.97 30.41
N HIS A 834 -2.99 -37.39 29.72
CA HIS A 834 -1.63 -37.87 29.54
C HIS A 834 -0.60 -36.75 29.63
N TYR A 835 0.65 -37.10 29.92
CA TYR A 835 1.79 -36.20 29.71
C TYR A 835 2.75 -36.78 28.68
N GLY A 836 3.49 -35.89 28.03
CA GLY A 836 4.44 -36.24 26.99
C GLY A 836 5.31 -35.06 26.55
N THR A 837 6.50 -35.36 26.05
CA THR A 837 7.43 -34.37 25.50
C THR A 837 7.68 -34.67 24.03
N MET A 838 7.39 -33.71 23.15
CA MET A 838 7.87 -33.71 21.78
C MET A 838 9.30 -33.15 21.77
N ASP A 839 10.22 -33.86 21.12
CA ASP A 839 11.62 -33.47 20.95
C ASP A 839 12.16 -33.96 19.59
N GLY A 840 13.42 -33.64 19.31
CA GLY A 840 14.08 -33.97 18.04
C GLY A 840 14.36 -35.44 17.79
N GLU A 841 14.29 -36.31 18.80
CA GLU A 841 14.35 -37.76 18.57
C GLU A 841 12.99 -38.31 18.15
N LYS A 842 11.87 -37.68 18.54
CA LYS A 842 10.49 -38.18 18.31
C LYS A 842 9.78 -37.65 17.05
N ILE A 843 10.28 -36.58 16.41
CA ILE A 843 9.72 -36.05 15.15
C ILE A 843 10.49 -36.49 13.89
N TYR A 844 9.93 -36.22 12.72
CA TYR A 844 10.69 -36.22 11.46
C TYR A 844 11.72 -35.09 11.45
N PRO A 845 12.97 -35.31 10.99
CA PRO A 845 14.03 -34.30 11.04
C PRO A 845 13.64 -33.00 10.32
N PRO A 846 13.64 -31.83 11.01
CA PRO A 846 13.34 -30.56 10.38
C PRO A 846 14.50 -30.05 9.53
N SER A 847 14.19 -29.30 8.48
CA SER A 847 15.19 -28.66 7.61
C SER A 847 15.31 -27.19 7.97
N PHE A 848 16.36 -26.84 8.71
CA PHE A 848 16.67 -25.46 9.10
C PHE A 848 17.14 -24.64 7.89
N THR A 849 16.66 -23.39 7.83
CA THR A 849 17.12 -22.34 6.91
C THR A 849 18.03 -21.37 7.68
N LYS A 850 18.34 -20.18 7.15
CA LYS A 850 19.16 -19.20 7.87
C LYS A 850 18.42 -18.61 9.09
N TYR A 851 17.11 -18.42 8.96
CA TYR A 851 16.26 -17.69 9.91
C TYR A 851 14.95 -18.42 10.26
N GLY A 852 14.83 -19.71 9.96
CA GLY A 852 13.66 -20.52 10.29
C GLY A 852 13.89 -22.02 10.09
N ALA A 853 12.80 -22.78 10.00
CA ALA A 853 12.86 -24.22 9.73
C ALA A 853 11.56 -24.74 9.07
N TYR A 854 11.72 -25.74 8.21
CA TYR A 854 10.63 -26.59 7.73
C TYR A 854 10.46 -27.81 8.64
N PHE A 855 9.22 -28.09 9.05
CA PHE A 855 8.81 -29.32 9.75
C PHE A 855 7.90 -30.16 8.84
N TYR A 856 8.03 -31.48 8.89
CA TYR A 856 7.47 -32.41 7.90
C TYR A 856 6.38 -33.31 8.48
N CYS A 857 5.29 -33.48 7.73
CA CYS A 857 4.18 -34.38 8.05
C CYS A 857 4.37 -35.73 7.32
N GLY A 858 5.24 -36.59 7.87
CA GLY A 858 5.59 -37.91 7.32
C GLY A 858 7.02 -38.02 6.77
N GLU A 859 7.57 -39.23 6.73
CA GLU A 859 8.92 -39.49 6.20
C GLU A 859 8.97 -39.22 4.69
N GLY A 860 9.91 -38.36 4.25
CA GLY A 860 10.03 -37.96 2.84
C GLY A 860 8.83 -37.18 2.27
N SER A 861 7.92 -36.71 3.14
CA SER A 861 6.69 -36.05 2.73
C SER A 861 6.94 -34.67 2.11
N MET A 862 6.23 -34.35 1.02
CA MET A 862 6.18 -32.98 0.48
C MET A 862 5.34 -32.04 1.37
N GLN A 863 4.50 -32.60 2.25
CA GLN A 863 3.64 -31.85 3.17
C GLN A 863 4.48 -31.33 4.35
N ARG A 864 4.83 -30.05 4.27
CA ARG A 864 5.73 -29.36 5.21
C ARG A 864 5.22 -27.98 5.58
N VAL A 865 5.55 -27.52 6.78
CA VAL A 865 5.20 -26.18 7.29
C VAL A 865 6.49 -25.41 7.58
N TYR A 866 6.57 -24.17 7.12
CA TYR A 866 7.67 -23.27 7.44
C TYR A 866 7.34 -22.42 8.67
N PHE A 867 8.30 -22.32 9.60
CA PHE A 867 8.21 -21.49 10.79
C PHE A 867 9.41 -20.55 10.88
N THR A 868 9.13 -19.28 11.09
CA THR A 868 10.09 -18.25 11.52
C THR A 868 9.36 -17.25 12.41
N GLY A 869 10.08 -16.57 13.28
CA GLY A 869 9.46 -15.66 14.24
C GLY A 869 10.50 -14.90 15.05
N ASN A 870 9.98 -14.20 16.06
CA ASN A 870 10.76 -13.60 17.12
C ASN A 870 9.85 -13.51 18.36
N VAL A 871 10.38 -13.83 19.54
CA VAL A 871 9.66 -13.69 20.81
C VAL A 871 10.21 -12.48 21.56
N ARG A 872 9.34 -11.56 21.98
CA ARG A 872 9.67 -10.51 22.96
C ARG A 872 9.31 -11.02 24.34
N PHE A 873 10.30 -11.31 25.17
CA PHE A 873 10.07 -11.72 26.55
C PHE A 873 9.66 -10.54 27.44
N GLY A 874 8.81 -10.85 28.42
CA GLY A 874 8.06 -9.86 29.20
C GLY A 874 8.37 -9.82 30.69
N ASP A 875 9.26 -10.65 31.25
CA ASP A 875 9.63 -10.52 32.67
C ASP A 875 10.81 -9.57 32.86
N THR A 876 10.73 -8.72 33.89
CA THR A 876 11.84 -7.89 34.39
C THR A 876 13.20 -8.59 34.50
N GLY A 877 13.26 -9.90 34.79
CA GLY A 877 14.51 -10.67 34.85
C GLY A 877 15.07 -11.10 33.48
N PHE A 878 14.23 -11.18 32.46
CA PHE A 878 14.56 -11.64 31.11
C PHE A 878 13.57 -11.01 30.11
N LYS A 879 13.94 -9.85 29.54
CA LYS A 879 13.08 -9.09 28.61
C LYS A 879 13.79 -8.69 27.32
N GLY A 880 12.98 -8.34 26.32
CA GLY A 880 13.45 -7.97 24.98
C GLY A 880 13.37 -9.12 23.99
N PHE A 881 13.91 -8.94 22.79
CA PHE A 881 13.82 -9.92 21.71
C PHE A 881 14.85 -11.04 21.79
N GLN A 882 14.43 -12.25 21.44
CA GLN A 882 15.31 -13.36 21.08
C GLN A 882 15.18 -13.66 19.58
N GLY A 883 15.77 -12.81 18.74
CA GLY A 883 15.63 -12.85 17.27
C GLY A 883 16.14 -14.13 16.57
N MET A 884 16.73 -15.07 17.33
CA MET A 884 17.23 -16.37 16.87
C MET A 884 16.47 -17.53 17.52
N TYR A 885 15.18 -17.32 17.78
CA TYR A 885 14.29 -18.29 18.43
C TYR A 885 12.85 -18.12 17.91
N TYR A 886 12.24 -19.23 17.51
CA TYR A 886 10.79 -19.32 17.31
C TYR A 886 10.14 -19.78 18.60
N GLY A 887 9.04 -19.12 18.97
CA GLY A 887 8.09 -19.60 19.97
C GLY A 887 6.69 -19.25 19.51
N GLY A 888 5.91 -20.27 19.18
CA GLY A 888 4.50 -20.17 18.81
C GLY A 888 3.62 -20.49 20.00
N SER A 889 2.81 -19.53 20.47
CA SER A 889 1.89 -19.71 21.60
C SER A 889 0.64 -20.49 21.19
N LEU A 890 0.24 -21.47 22.00
CA LEU A 890 -0.93 -22.31 21.77
C LEU A 890 -2.06 -22.01 22.76
N ALA A 891 -3.26 -22.50 22.42
CA ALA A 891 -4.44 -22.48 23.29
C ALA A 891 -4.34 -23.56 24.39
N GLY A 892 -3.22 -23.60 25.12
CA GLY A 892 -2.92 -24.56 26.18
C GLY A 892 -2.05 -23.96 27.27
N THR A 893 -2.19 -24.45 28.49
CA THR A 893 -1.50 -23.93 29.68
C THR A 893 -0.90 -25.07 30.51
N LEU A 894 0.21 -24.80 31.19
CA LEU A 894 1.03 -25.81 31.88
C LEU A 894 0.81 -25.79 33.40
N LEU A 895 1.36 -26.78 34.11
CA LEU A 895 1.47 -26.79 35.57
C LEU A 895 2.93 -26.67 36.00
N HIS A 896 3.27 -25.61 36.72
CA HIS A 896 4.36 -25.64 37.69
C HIS A 896 3.77 -26.07 39.06
N ASP A 897 4.44 -26.98 39.76
CA ASP A 897 4.11 -27.44 41.12
C ASP A 897 2.64 -27.80 41.45
N ASP A 898 2.31 -29.06 41.16
CA ASP A 898 1.29 -29.86 41.85
C ASP A 898 -0.13 -29.28 41.96
N GLY A 899 -0.64 -28.75 40.84
CA GLY A 899 -2.08 -28.71 40.56
C GLY A 899 -2.76 -27.35 40.70
N ASN A 900 -2.02 -26.25 40.51
CA ASN A 900 -2.51 -24.88 40.76
C ASN A 900 -2.51 -23.95 39.53
N GLY A 901 -2.39 -24.51 38.32
CA GLY A 901 -2.08 -23.73 37.11
C GLY A 901 -0.62 -23.28 37.05
N GLY A 902 -0.21 -22.80 35.87
CA GLY A 902 1.06 -22.13 35.61
C GLY A 902 0.81 -20.78 34.94
N ASN A 903 1.71 -19.82 35.13
CA ASN A 903 1.72 -18.59 34.31
C ASN A 903 2.39 -18.78 32.95
N ASP A 904 2.77 -20.02 32.68
CA ASP A 904 3.44 -20.51 31.50
C ASP A 904 2.40 -21.15 30.57
N VAL A 905 2.56 -20.91 29.27
CA VAL A 905 1.69 -21.45 28.22
C VAL A 905 2.42 -22.52 27.42
N VAL A 906 1.66 -23.45 26.86
CA VAL A 906 2.21 -24.43 25.93
C VAL A 906 2.68 -23.70 24.69
N SER A 907 3.93 -23.91 24.32
CA SER A 907 4.53 -23.33 23.11
C SER A 907 5.21 -24.41 22.28
N PHE A 908 5.14 -24.26 20.96
CA PHE A 908 6.03 -24.95 20.04
C PHE A 908 7.23 -24.04 19.77
N ALA A 909 8.44 -24.50 20.10
CA ALA A 909 9.60 -23.64 20.18
C ALA A 909 10.89 -24.28 19.69
N PHE A 910 11.79 -23.48 19.12
CA PHE A 910 13.11 -23.92 18.64
C PHE A 910 14.11 -22.76 18.50
N ASN A 911 15.40 -23.06 18.72
CA ASN A 911 16.50 -22.13 18.47
C ASN A 911 16.98 -22.20 17.01
N ILE A 912 17.48 -21.08 16.49
CA ILE A 912 17.92 -20.92 15.11
C ILE A 912 19.36 -20.38 15.10
N PRO A 913 20.30 -20.92 14.30
CA PRO A 913 20.31 -22.22 13.66
C PRO A 913 21.05 -23.25 14.54
N SER A 914 20.36 -24.21 15.15
CA SER A 914 21.05 -25.32 15.84
C SER A 914 20.23 -26.61 15.93
N SER A 915 20.94 -27.74 15.95
CA SER A 915 20.38 -29.09 16.09
C SER A 915 20.02 -29.48 17.54
N PHE A 916 19.97 -28.54 18.49
CA PHE A 916 19.70 -28.79 19.90
C PHE A 916 18.60 -27.88 20.44
N GLY A 917 17.59 -28.47 21.07
CA GLY A 917 16.48 -27.76 21.71
C GLY A 917 15.40 -27.29 20.73
N PHE A 918 14.54 -28.22 20.31
CA PHE A 918 13.27 -27.94 19.65
C PHE A 918 12.19 -28.93 20.08
N GLY A 919 10.95 -28.47 20.26
CA GLY A 919 9.88 -29.31 20.78
C GLY A 919 8.61 -28.58 21.26
N CYS A 920 7.76 -29.33 21.95
CA CYS A 920 6.51 -28.90 22.59
C CYS A 920 6.26 -29.76 23.84
N SER A 921 5.83 -29.14 24.96
CA SER A 921 5.52 -29.87 26.20
C SER A 921 4.01 -30.07 26.37
N PHE A 922 3.58 -31.33 26.49
CA PHE A 922 2.21 -31.69 26.84
C PHE A 922 2.09 -31.90 28.35
N GLY A 923 2.40 -30.86 29.13
CA GLY A 923 2.29 -30.86 30.59
C GLY A 923 3.45 -31.55 31.35
N SER A 924 4.47 -32.07 30.66
CA SER A 924 5.61 -32.69 31.33
C SER A 924 6.42 -31.67 32.14
N LYS A 925 6.72 -32.01 33.42
CA LYS A 925 7.47 -31.14 34.34
C LYS A 925 8.96 -31.00 33.96
N GLU A 926 9.49 -31.86 33.09
CA GLU A 926 10.92 -31.94 32.77
C GLU A 926 11.30 -31.23 31.45
N ALA A 927 10.33 -30.64 30.74
CA ALA A 927 10.52 -30.08 29.40
C ALA A 927 10.58 -28.54 29.36
N HIS A 928 11.62 -27.99 28.73
CA HIS A 928 11.88 -26.55 28.62
C HIS A 928 11.09 -25.83 27.49
N TYR A 929 9.98 -26.39 27.01
CA TYR A 929 9.21 -25.86 25.87
C TYR A 929 7.93 -25.17 26.35
N TRP A 930 8.10 -23.96 26.88
CA TRP A 930 7.04 -23.10 27.41
C TRP A 930 7.38 -21.61 27.22
N LEU A 931 6.38 -20.75 27.40
CA LEU A 931 6.54 -19.28 27.39
C LEU A 931 5.77 -18.62 28.54
N ASP A 932 6.34 -17.58 29.12
CA ASP A 932 5.63 -16.64 29.98
C ASP A 932 4.40 -16.04 29.25
N ARG A 933 3.23 -15.96 29.91
CA ARG A 933 2.06 -15.24 29.36
C ARG A 933 2.37 -13.77 29.02
N SER A 934 3.31 -13.15 29.72
CA SER A 934 3.78 -11.79 29.45
C SER A 934 4.67 -11.65 28.22
N ALA A 935 5.21 -12.74 27.65
CA ALA A 935 5.94 -12.69 26.40
C ALA A 935 4.98 -12.46 25.21
N ALA A 936 5.37 -11.61 24.26
CA ALA A 936 4.70 -11.50 22.97
C ALA A 936 5.35 -12.49 21.98
N ALA A 937 4.54 -13.43 21.49
CA ALA A 937 4.98 -14.58 20.72
C ALA A 937 4.11 -14.81 19.47
N SER A 938 4.59 -15.59 18.51
CA SER A 938 3.89 -15.83 17.25
C SER A 938 2.64 -16.69 17.45
N ILE A 939 1.66 -16.55 16.56
CA ILE A 939 0.45 -17.38 16.54
C ILE A 939 0.26 -17.98 15.15
N ARG A 940 0.17 -19.31 15.10
CA ARG A 940 -0.31 -20.04 13.94
C ARG A 940 -1.80 -20.35 14.13
N CYS A 941 -2.65 -19.84 13.24
CA CYS A 941 -4.10 -20.05 13.32
C CYS A 941 -4.51 -21.37 12.62
N VAL A 942 -5.41 -22.13 13.26
CA VAL A 942 -6.13 -23.28 12.66
C VAL A 942 -7.51 -22.84 12.18
N ARG A 943 -8.13 -23.54 11.22
CA ARG A 943 -9.56 -23.40 10.94
C ARG A 943 -10.42 -23.74 12.16
N ASP A 944 -11.55 -23.06 12.29
CA ASP A 944 -12.57 -23.35 13.32
C ASP A 944 -13.69 -24.20 12.71
N GLU A 945 -13.44 -25.52 12.64
CA GLU A 945 -14.33 -26.58 12.15
C GLU A 945 -14.71 -27.57 13.28
#